data_AF-A0A7W1LV88-F1
#
_entry.id   AF-A0A7W1LV88-F1
#
_cell.length_a   1.000
_cell.length_b   1.000
_cell.length_c   1.000
_cell.angle_alpha   90.00
_cell.angle_beta   90.00
_cell.angle_gamma   90.00
#
_symmetry.space_group_name_H-M   'P 1'
#
loop_
_entity.id
_entity.type
_entity.pdbx_description
1 polymer ?
#
loop_
_entity_poly.entity_id
_entity_poly.type
_entity_poly.pdbx_seq_one_letter_code
_entity_poly.pdbx_strand_id
1 'polypeptide(L)'
;PERPERAQPERPQHPDRPERPASEAPDTADVPAPTTPVQADDDPLETKPTVAQPATSNEEPPPLTVPDSLDDVEGTSGDPFSPAAFGAGALAIGVLAVVDTRRRRRLRSSSVTARLPQRPVALVDTERSLRRLESPERHARLDLSLRSAAASMVGGHERIRIVMIDARGGVTVMTSGPVSLARPWRSHDDGPASSRWDLPAAVPIEDLAPAGRQFDAPCVALALVGATASGAQVYVDLESVGSLTVVGRAAAAEHVVCAIAAGLASQVLAESAHLVGVGVPATAFLRHPNHHVVESVDEAFELAGDLLGSDAERDETFRLRARHTSGRAWEPVVLFVAARHGDDLRAEVIPARVAAVVAEVAPDGVTRPASDDTCPEGDVRVVQGAATWTLQPHAIELDPVGLSSSELEQIDQLIDADVVLDERDGARADVGALVAGNGAGVADDGDAGDDGIDERVEDWDVLVRVMGLVDVIDRDGNTGEFTKSKSLELLAWAATHRDRSTRQGARTALWDVDVRDATFANIVSEARRALARMRQPADGHEWLARTMNATLRLDERVTTDAEVIAASLRRARRQEAAAAVATLRSAVKLIRGVPFADTAYLWPDAEGITSQMVVLATSCCGELARRLLDADDHEGLFWATGQGLKVLPGHEELIGLRMRAHARKGDRSGVRQEWETYERVVLADPWSDGEPAPCL
;
A
#
# COMPACT_ATOMS: atom_id res chain seq x y z
N PRO A 1 -56.36 25.64 45.14
CA PRO A 1 -54.99 25.14 44.88
C PRO A 1 -55.08 23.69 44.39
N GLU A 2 -55.37 23.58 43.10
CA GLU A 2 -55.29 22.40 42.23
C GLU A 2 -55.44 23.03 40.84
N ARG A 3 -54.43 22.90 39.97
CA ARG A 3 -54.38 23.60 38.67
C ARG A 3 -54.24 22.59 37.53
N PRO A 4 -54.92 22.81 36.39
CA PRO A 4 -55.29 21.76 35.45
C PRO A 4 -54.43 21.71 34.18
N GLU A 5 -54.63 20.61 33.44
CA GLU A 5 -54.31 20.32 32.03
C GLU A 5 -54.33 21.51 31.06
N ARG A 6 -53.38 21.54 30.12
CA ARG A 6 -53.51 22.26 28.84
C ARG A 6 -52.83 21.54 27.67
N ALA A 7 -53.52 21.64 26.54
CA ALA A 7 -53.34 21.01 25.24
C ALA A 7 -52.18 21.54 24.37
N GLN A 8 -51.90 20.78 23.31
CA GLN A 8 -50.93 21.01 22.21
C GLN A 8 -51.11 22.37 21.49
N PRO A 9 -50.04 22.87 20.82
CA PRO A 9 -50.19 23.72 19.64
C PRO A 9 -49.54 23.14 18.36
N GLU A 10 -50.22 23.41 17.26
CA GLU A 10 -49.96 23.01 15.86
C GLU A 10 -48.75 23.69 15.21
N ARG A 11 -48.23 23.07 14.15
CA ARG A 11 -47.19 23.59 13.23
C ARG A 11 -47.75 24.70 12.31
N PRO A 12 -47.00 25.77 12.00
CA PRO A 12 -47.37 26.73 10.97
C PRO A 12 -46.98 26.27 9.55
N GLN A 13 -47.88 26.59 8.61
CA GLN A 13 -47.87 26.33 7.17
C GLN A 13 -47.06 27.40 6.40
N HIS A 14 -46.43 27.02 5.28
CA HIS A 14 -45.82 27.93 4.29
C HIS A 14 -46.66 27.89 2.99
N PRO A 15 -46.88 29.03 2.28
CA PRO A 15 -47.92 29.13 1.26
C PRO A 15 -47.50 28.74 -0.17
N ASP A 16 -48.53 28.33 -0.92
CA ASP A 16 -48.59 27.84 -2.30
C ASP A 16 -48.11 28.82 -3.40
N ARG A 17 -47.62 28.22 -4.50
CA ARG A 17 -47.27 28.85 -5.78
C ARG A 17 -48.31 28.46 -6.83
N PRO A 18 -48.80 29.36 -7.70
CA PRO A 18 -49.92 29.07 -8.59
C PRO A 18 -49.54 28.34 -9.90
N GLU A 19 -50.52 27.57 -10.39
CA GLU A 19 -50.56 26.66 -11.53
C GLU A 19 -50.47 27.33 -12.92
N ARG A 20 -50.07 26.55 -13.94
CA ARG A 20 -50.29 26.81 -15.37
C ARG A 20 -51.11 25.66 -15.98
N PRO A 21 -52.05 25.93 -16.90
CA PRO A 21 -52.94 24.91 -17.45
C PRO A 21 -52.35 24.18 -18.69
N ALA A 22 -52.91 22.99 -18.95
CA ALA A 22 -52.56 22.04 -20.00
C ALA A 22 -53.12 22.39 -21.39
N SER A 23 -52.49 21.87 -22.47
CA SER A 23 -53.19 21.45 -23.70
C SER A 23 -52.30 20.62 -24.66
N GLU A 24 -52.75 19.39 -24.94
CA GLU A 24 -52.80 18.61 -26.20
C GLU A 24 -51.69 18.64 -27.29
N ALA A 25 -51.32 17.43 -27.76
CA ALA A 25 -50.75 17.10 -29.09
C ALA A 25 -51.90 16.94 -30.13
N PRO A 26 -51.72 16.77 -31.49
CA PRO A 26 -50.57 16.22 -32.23
C PRO A 26 -50.30 16.77 -33.68
N ASP A 27 -49.32 16.13 -34.36
CA ASP A 27 -49.29 15.69 -35.78
C ASP A 27 -48.50 16.43 -36.92
N THR A 28 -47.74 15.58 -37.63
CA THR A 28 -47.12 15.50 -38.99
C THR A 28 -46.79 16.68 -39.96
N ALA A 29 -45.60 16.52 -40.58
CA ALA A 29 -45.25 16.58 -42.03
C ALA A 29 -44.37 17.74 -42.63
N ASP A 30 -43.32 17.27 -43.32
CA ASP A 30 -42.57 17.73 -44.52
C ASP A 30 -41.65 19.01 -44.57
N VAL A 31 -40.31 18.75 -44.63
CA VAL A 31 -39.30 18.98 -45.73
C VAL A 31 -39.26 20.38 -46.43
N PRO A 32 -38.10 20.97 -46.89
CA PRO A 32 -36.78 20.37 -47.26
C PRO A 32 -35.49 21.14 -46.81
N ALA A 33 -34.34 20.49 -47.01
CA ALA A 33 -33.00 21.12 -47.09
C ALA A 33 -32.83 21.90 -48.41
N PRO A 34 -31.92 22.90 -48.48
CA PRO A 34 -30.66 22.62 -49.19
C PRO A 34 -29.42 23.44 -48.76
N THR A 35 -28.27 23.00 -49.30
CA THR A 35 -27.09 23.76 -49.77
C THR A 35 -26.00 24.24 -48.81
N THR A 36 -24.82 23.63 -48.95
CA THR A 36 -23.48 24.24 -48.81
C THR A 36 -23.27 25.34 -49.87
N PRO A 37 -22.50 26.41 -49.58
CA PRO A 37 -21.19 26.53 -50.27
C PRO A 37 -20.05 27.23 -49.49
N VAL A 38 -18.83 26.74 -49.76
CA VAL A 38 -17.55 27.45 -50.04
C VAL A 38 -16.82 28.26 -48.94
N GLN A 39 -15.50 28.02 -48.93
CA GLN A 39 -14.42 28.60 -48.12
C GLN A 39 -14.20 30.12 -48.31
N ALA A 40 -13.69 30.76 -47.25
CA ALA A 40 -12.77 31.89 -47.35
C ALA A 40 -11.78 31.83 -46.18
N ASP A 41 -10.50 31.90 -46.53
CA ASP A 41 -9.36 32.11 -45.63
C ASP A 41 -9.52 33.42 -44.83
N ASP A 42 -9.22 33.37 -43.53
CA ASP A 42 -8.51 34.43 -42.81
C ASP A 42 -8.15 33.93 -41.40
N ASP A 43 -6.85 33.82 -41.14
CA ASP A 43 -6.24 33.51 -39.85
C ASP A 43 -5.78 34.83 -39.22
N PRO A 44 -6.02 35.06 -37.92
CA PRO A 44 -4.88 35.36 -37.08
C PRO A 44 -4.93 34.69 -35.69
N LEU A 45 -3.97 33.79 -35.47
CA LEU A 45 -3.07 33.71 -34.31
C LEU A 45 -3.68 33.96 -32.92
N GLU A 46 -4.15 32.88 -32.28
CA GLU A 46 -4.21 32.77 -30.83
C GLU A 46 -3.52 31.46 -30.40
N THR A 47 -2.26 31.55 -29.98
CA THR A 47 -1.45 30.43 -29.48
C THR A 47 -1.96 29.97 -28.11
N LYS A 48 -2.76 28.90 -28.09
CA LYS A 48 -2.93 28.05 -26.91
C LYS A 48 -1.77 27.05 -26.82
N PRO A 49 -1.24 26.73 -25.63
CA PRO A 49 -0.20 25.73 -25.49
C PRO A 49 -0.81 24.33 -25.72
N THR A 50 -0.52 23.74 -26.88
CA THR A 50 -0.77 22.32 -27.14
C THR A 50 0.26 21.50 -26.36
N VAL A 51 -0.20 20.78 -25.34
CA VAL A 51 0.53 19.64 -24.78
C VAL A 51 0.57 18.56 -25.85
N ALA A 52 1.74 18.31 -26.43
CA ALA A 52 1.94 17.19 -27.34
C ALA A 52 1.79 15.89 -26.54
N GLN A 53 0.74 15.14 -26.83
CA GLN A 53 0.65 13.72 -26.45
C GLN A 53 1.78 12.96 -27.17
N PRO A 54 2.58 12.13 -26.47
CA PRO A 54 3.51 11.24 -27.14
C PRO A 54 2.74 10.26 -28.01
N ALA A 55 3.18 10.08 -29.26
CA ALA A 55 2.65 9.07 -30.15
C ALA A 55 2.80 7.69 -29.49
N THR A 56 1.68 7.01 -29.24
CA THR A 56 1.66 5.61 -28.84
C THR A 56 2.10 4.76 -30.04
N SER A 57 3.36 4.36 -30.06
CA SER A 57 3.78 3.19 -30.85
C SER A 57 3.04 1.97 -30.31
N ASN A 58 2.29 1.29 -31.17
CA ASN A 58 1.74 -0.04 -30.94
C ASN A 58 2.89 -1.07 -30.92
N GLU A 59 3.69 -1.07 -29.86
CA GLU A 59 4.62 -2.15 -29.59
C GLU A 59 4.02 -3.02 -28.47
N GLU A 60 3.65 -4.24 -28.85
CA GLU A 60 3.15 -5.29 -27.98
C GLU A 60 4.15 -5.50 -26.82
N PRO A 61 3.70 -5.56 -25.55
CA PRO A 61 4.62 -5.76 -24.44
C PRO A 61 5.37 -7.09 -24.62
N PRO A 62 6.68 -7.15 -24.37
CA PRO A 62 7.42 -8.39 -24.52
C PRO A 62 6.83 -9.43 -23.56
N PRO A 63 6.68 -10.70 -24.00
CA PRO A 63 6.14 -11.74 -23.15
C PRO A 63 7.02 -11.93 -21.91
N LEU A 64 6.39 -12.11 -20.76
CA LEU A 64 7.05 -12.57 -19.53
C LEU A 64 7.72 -13.91 -19.83
N THR A 65 9.04 -13.90 -20.00
CA THR A 65 9.84 -15.11 -20.15
C THR A 65 9.88 -15.83 -18.79
N VAL A 66 8.96 -16.78 -18.59
CA VAL A 66 9.06 -17.77 -17.52
C VAL A 66 10.32 -18.60 -17.79
N PRO A 67 11.28 -18.72 -16.86
CA PRO A 67 12.43 -19.60 -17.06
C PRO A 67 11.94 -21.05 -17.15
N ASP A 68 12.13 -21.66 -18.31
CA ASP A 68 11.81 -23.05 -18.58
C ASP A 68 12.94 -23.95 -18.06
N SER A 69 12.95 -24.24 -16.74
CA SER A 69 13.58 -25.43 -16.12
C SER A 69 13.35 -25.42 -14.61
N LEU A 70 12.38 -26.22 -14.15
CA LEU A 70 12.23 -26.64 -12.76
C LEU A 70 13.03 -27.94 -12.58
N ASP A 71 14.33 -27.84 -12.33
CA ASP A 71 15.11 -28.97 -11.79
C ASP A 71 16.30 -28.41 -10.98
N ASP A 72 16.45 -28.94 -9.77
CA ASP A 72 17.46 -28.68 -8.73
C ASP A 72 17.36 -27.36 -7.93
N VAL A 73 16.44 -27.36 -6.95
CA VAL A 73 16.40 -26.39 -5.84
C VAL A 73 16.96 -27.07 -4.58
N GLU A 74 18.19 -26.74 -4.19
CA GLU A 74 18.69 -27.07 -2.84
C GLU A 74 18.06 -26.11 -1.83
N GLY A 75 17.17 -26.63 -0.99
CA GLY A 75 16.46 -25.87 0.03
C GLY A 75 17.41 -25.30 1.07
N THR A 76 17.51 -23.97 1.13
CA THR A 76 18.19 -23.28 2.22
C THR A 76 17.26 -23.24 3.43
N SER A 77 17.55 -24.07 4.43
CA SER A 77 16.91 -24.02 5.74
C SER A 77 17.33 -22.73 6.47
N GLY A 78 16.47 -21.72 6.47
CA GLY A 78 16.72 -20.48 7.21
C GLY A 78 15.83 -19.27 6.89
N ASP A 79 14.97 -19.32 5.87
CA ASP A 79 14.05 -18.19 5.58
C ASP A 79 12.87 -18.20 6.57
N PRO A 80 12.68 -17.13 7.39
CA PRO A 80 11.58 -17.06 8.34
C PRO A 80 10.19 -17.12 7.70
N PHE A 81 10.08 -16.81 6.39
CA PHE A 81 8.84 -16.93 5.62
C PHE A 81 9.09 -17.85 4.41
N SER A 82 9.00 -19.17 4.62
CA SER A 82 9.18 -20.13 3.52
C SER A 82 8.11 -19.93 2.43
N PRO A 83 8.50 -19.86 1.14
CA PRO A 83 7.57 -19.81 -0.01
C PRO A 83 6.59 -20.99 -0.08
N ALA A 84 6.83 -22.06 0.70
CA ALA A 84 5.91 -23.19 0.82
C ALA A 84 4.60 -22.84 1.56
N ALA A 85 4.50 -21.67 2.21
CA ALA A 85 3.26 -21.15 2.81
C ALA A 85 2.45 -20.38 1.75
N PHE A 86 1.74 -21.11 0.87
CA PHE A 86 1.07 -20.57 -0.32
C PHE A 86 -0.10 -19.57 -0.05
N GLY A 87 -0.37 -19.19 1.20
CA GLY A 87 -1.34 -18.17 1.59
C GLY A 87 -0.75 -16.81 2.01
N ALA A 88 0.56 -16.63 2.12
CA ALA A 88 1.14 -15.42 2.76
C ALA A 88 1.06 -14.13 1.91
N GLY A 89 0.88 -14.21 0.59
CA GLY A 89 0.99 -13.03 -0.29
C GLY A 89 -0.05 -11.93 -0.04
N ALA A 90 -1.31 -12.28 0.25
CA ALA A 90 -2.33 -11.28 0.54
C ALA A 90 -2.21 -10.69 1.94
N LEU A 91 -1.78 -11.49 2.92
CA LEU A 91 -1.38 -10.99 4.23
C LEU A 91 -0.19 -10.02 4.11
N ALA A 92 0.80 -10.34 3.27
CA ALA A 92 1.97 -9.49 3.06
C ALA A 92 1.60 -8.12 2.48
N ILE A 93 0.70 -8.06 1.48
CA ILE A 93 0.15 -6.79 0.94
C ILE A 93 -0.44 -5.95 2.07
N GLY A 94 -1.30 -6.55 2.89
CA GLY A 94 -1.94 -5.82 3.98
C GLY A 94 -0.92 -5.30 4.99
N VAL A 95 -0.04 -6.17 5.48
CA VAL A 95 0.98 -5.81 6.47
C VAL A 95 1.88 -4.68 5.95
N LEU A 96 2.31 -4.75 4.69
CA LEU A 96 3.10 -3.70 4.05
C LEU A 96 2.32 -2.40 3.91
N ALA A 97 1.03 -2.45 3.61
CA ALA A 97 0.18 -1.26 3.58
C ALA A 97 0.10 -0.57 4.94
N VAL A 98 0.01 -1.33 6.04
CA VAL A 98 0.06 -0.79 7.41
C VAL A 98 1.43 -0.17 7.72
N VAL A 99 2.53 -0.87 7.38
CA VAL A 99 3.91 -0.38 7.56
C VAL A 99 4.13 0.92 6.78
N ASP A 100 3.80 0.94 5.49
CA ASP A 100 4.00 2.11 4.62
C ASP A 100 3.15 3.30 5.07
N THR A 101 1.93 3.07 5.55
CA THR A 101 1.07 4.13 6.10
C THR A 101 1.66 4.74 7.37
N ARG A 102 2.08 3.92 8.33
CA ARG A 102 2.69 4.43 9.58
C ARG A 102 3.99 5.17 9.31
N ARG A 103 4.82 4.63 8.42
CA ARG A 103 6.03 5.26 7.94
C ARG A 103 5.74 6.63 7.31
N ARG A 104 4.75 6.73 6.41
CA ARG A 104 4.33 8.00 5.81
C ARG A 104 3.84 8.99 6.86
N ARG A 105 2.95 8.58 7.76
CA ARG A 105 2.41 9.43 8.84
C ARG A 105 3.55 10.05 9.67
N ARG A 106 4.51 9.24 10.08
CA ARG A 106 5.67 9.71 10.83
C ARG A 106 6.57 10.64 10.04
N LEU A 107 6.82 10.34 8.76
CA LEU A 107 7.63 11.23 7.91
C LEU A 107 6.93 12.59 7.74
N ARG A 108 5.59 12.63 7.71
CA ARG A 108 4.84 13.90 7.59
C ARG A 108 4.98 14.77 8.83
N SER A 109 4.97 14.16 10.01
CA SER A 109 5.16 14.85 11.28
C SER A 109 6.63 15.11 11.61
N SER A 110 7.57 14.50 10.88
CA SER A 110 8.99 14.67 11.13
C SER A 110 9.44 16.10 10.84
N SER A 111 10.33 16.62 11.71
CA SER A 111 11.01 17.88 11.42
C SER A 111 11.97 17.73 10.25
N VAL A 112 12.27 18.85 9.59
CA VAL A 112 13.35 18.95 8.58
C VAL A 112 14.76 18.62 9.11
N THR A 113 14.90 18.33 10.40
CA THR A 113 16.17 17.91 11.03
C THR A 113 16.14 16.49 11.56
N ALA A 114 15.04 15.76 11.33
CA ALA A 114 14.86 14.42 11.86
C ALA A 114 15.95 13.45 11.39
N ARG A 115 16.29 12.50 12.26
CA ARG A 115 17.19 11.39 11.94
C ARG A 115 16.47 10.07 12.06
N LEU A 116 16.66 9.24 11.04
CA LEU A 116 16.18 7.87 11.04
C LEU A 116 17.28 6.96 11.58
N PRO A 117 17.00 6.13 12.61
CA PRO A 117 17.95 5.14 13.07
C PRO A 117 18.23 4.11 11.97
N GLN A 118 19.41 3.50 12.01
CA GLN A 118 19.71 2.38 11.13
C GLN A 118 18.81 1.20 11.49
N ARG A 119 18.18 0.59 10.48
CA ARG A 119 17.28 -0.55 10.69
C ARG A 119 18.10 -1.82 10.99
N PRO A 120 17.71 -2.60 12.01
CA PRO A 120 18.27 -3.92 12.26
C PRO A 120 18.12 -4.84 11.04
N VAL A 121 19.15 -5.66 10.77
CA VAL A 121 19.17 -6.59 9.62
C VAL A 121 17.94 -7.51 9.61
N ALA A 122 17.52 -8.02 10.77
CA ALA A 122 16.35 -8.89 10.87
C ALA A 122 15.03 -8.23 10.38
N LEU A 123 14.87 -6.91 10.59
CA LEU A 123 13.69 -6.18 10.09
C LEU A 123 13.78 -5.95 8.58
N VAL A 124 14.98 -5.67 8.07
CA VAL A 124 15.23 -5.56 6.62
C VAL A 124 14.87 -6.87 5.93
N ASP A 125 15.32 -7.99 6.50
CA ASP A 125 15.05 -9.32 5.95
C ASP A 125 13.55 -9.66 6.00
N THR A 126 12.88 -9.37 7.12
CA THR A 126 11.43 -9.55 7.28
C THR A 126 10.64 -8.74 6.23
N GLU A 127 10.92 -7.45 6.08
CA GLU A 127 10.22 -6.61 5.09
C GLU A 127 10.50 -7.05 3.66
N ARG A 128 11.74 -7.46 3.34
CA ARG A 128 12.07 -8.05 2.04
C ARG A 128 11.27 -9.31 1.77
N SER A 129 11.19 -10.23 2.72
CA SER A 129 10.42 -11.46 2.56
C SER A 129 8.93 -11.16 2.32
N LEU A 130 8.35 -10.16 3.00
CA LEU A 130 6.98 -9.71 2.72
C LEU A 130 6.83 -9.10 1.31
N ARG A 131 7.73 -8.20 0.90
CA ARG A 131 7.67 -7.56 -0.43
C ARG A 131 7.84 -8.56 -1.58
N ARG A 132 8.56 -9.66 -1.37
CA ARG A 132 8.65 -10.78 -2.33
C ARG A 132 7.34 -11.52 -2.54
N LEU A 133 6.52 -11.60 -1.50
CA LEU A 133 5.23 -12.31 -1.53
C LEU A 133 4.09 -11.42 -2.06
N GLU A 134 4.32 -10.12 -2.16
CA GLU A 134 3.33 -9.13 -2.55
C GLU A 134 2.83 -9.34 -4.00
N SER A 135 1.51 -9.27 -4.21
CA SER A 135 0.87 -9.36 -5.54
C SER A 135 -0.26 -8.35 -5.67
N PRO A 136 0.05 -7.04 -5.83
CA PRO A 136 -0.94 -5.97 -5.76
C PRO A 136 -1.99 -6.06 -6.88
N GLU A 137 -1.60 -6.49 -8.08
CA GLU A 137 -2.52 -6.70 -9.21
C GLU A 137 -3.59 -7.75 -8.91
N ARG A 138 -3.20 -8.84 -8.21
CA ARG A 138 -4.13 -9.89 -7.81
C ARG A 138 -5.13 -9.39 -6.79
N HIS A 139 -4.69 -8.58 -5.82
CA HIS A 139 -5.57 -7.99 -4.82
C HIS A 139 -6.55 -6.98 -5.44
N ALA A 140 -6.08 -6.11 -6.34
CA ALA A 140 -6.94 -5.18 -7.07
C ALA A 140 -7.99 -5.92 -7.92
N ARG A 141 -7.59 -7.01 -8.57
CA ARG A 141 -8.51 -7.87 -9.33
C ARG A 141 -9.54 -8.55 -8.43
N LEU A 142 -9.13 -9.03 -7.26
CA LEU A 142 -10.04 -9.61 -6.27
C LEU A 142 -11.12 -8.61 -5.88
N ASP A 143 -10.76 -7.42 -5.40
CA ASP A 143 -11.73 -6.37 -5.00
C ASP A 143 -12.70 -6.04 -6.15
N LEU A 144 -12.16 -5.78 -7.35
CA LEU A 144 -13.00 -5.37 -8.48
C LEU A 144 -13.92 -6.49 -8.98
N SER A 145 -13.49 -7.75 -8.90
CA SER A 145 -14.33 -8.90 -9.20
C SER A 145 -15.50 -9.03 -8.22
N LEU A 146 -15.28 -8.80 -6.93
CA LEU A 146 -16.33 -8.88 -5.91
C LEU A 146 -17.38 -7.79 -6.10
N ARG A 147 -16.94 -6.55 -6.38
CA ARG A 147 -17.86 -5.44 -6.71
C ARG A 147 -18.66 -5.72 -7.98
N SER A 148 -18.02 -6.27 -9.01
CA SER A 148 -18.67 -6.68 -10.26
C SER A 148 -19.73 -7.77 -10.03
N ALA A 149 -19.44 -8.79 -9.22
CA ALA A 149 -20.40 -9.81 -8.85
C ALA A 149 -21.57 -9.23 -8.03
N ALA A 150 -21.26 -8.40 -7.04
CA ALA A 150 -22.25 -7.76 -6.18
C ALA A 150 -23.28 -6.92 -6.96
N ALA A 151 -22.85 -6.26 -8.04
CA ALA A 151 -23.74 -5.50 -8.93
C ALA A 151 -24.96 -6.30 -9.41
N SER A 152 -24.78 -7.60 -9.67
CA SER A 152 -25.87 -8.50 -10.11
C SER A 152 -26.72 -9.05 -8.94
N MET A 153 -26.22 -8.94 -7.72
CA MET A 153 -26.81 -9.53 -6.50
C MET A 153 -27.59 -8.52 -5.66
N VAL A 154 -27.40 -7.22 -5.87
CA VAL A 154 -28.02 -6.12 -5.11
C VAL A 154 -29.56 -6.19 -5.02
N GLY A 155 -30.22 -6.86 -5.97
CA GLY A 155 -31.67 -7.08 -5.96
C GLY A 155 -32.15 -8.25 -5.10
N GLY A 156 -31.30 -9.23 -4.83
CA GLY A 156 -31.63 -10.48 -4.12
C GLY A 156 -31.20 -10.51 -2.65
N HIS A 157 -31.33 -11.68 -2.01
CA HIS A 157 -30.88 -11.94 -0.64
C HIS A 157 -29.57 -12.73 -0.57
N GLU A 158 -29.13 -13.27 -1.71
CA GLU A 158 -27.93 -14.09 -1.78
C GLU A 158 -26.66 -13.25 -1.59
N ARG A 159 -25.66 -13.87 -0.96
CA ARG A 159 -24.38 -13.26 -0.59
C ARG A 159 -23.22 -14.09 -1.13
N ILE A 160 -22.06 -13.45 -1.28
CA ILE A 160 -20.81 -14.13 -1.58
C ILE A 160 -20.32 -14.81 -0.31
N ARG A 161 -19.96 -16.09 -0.37
CA ARG A 161 -19.51 -16.88 0.79
C ARG A 161 -18.04 -17.24 0.72
N ILE A 162 -17.62 -17.78 -0.42
CA ILE A 162 -16.25 -18.27 -0.63
C ILE A 162 -15.75 -17.73 -1.96
N VAL A 163 -14.50 -17.31 -1.97
CA VAL A 163 -13.83 -16.80 -3.17
C VAL A 163 -12.49 -17.49 -3.31
N MET A 164 -12.15 -17.91 -4.51
CA MET A 164 -10.83 -18.45 -4.82
C MET A 164 -10.20 -17.65 -5.95
N ILE A 165 -8.94 -17.23 -5.80
CA ILE A 165 -8.19 -16.55 -6.85
C ILE A 165 -6.89 -17.29 -7.15
N ASP A 166 -6.73 -17.73 -8.39
CA ASP A 166 -5.55 -18.46 -8.84
C ASP A 166 -4.35 -17.55 -9.14
N ALA A 167 -3.19 -18.15 -9.39
CA ALA A 167 -1.96 -17.42 -9.68
C ALA A 167 -1.99 -16.58 -10.97
N ARG A 168 -2.89 -16.90 -11.90
CA ARG A 168 -3.13 -16.17 -13.16
C ARG A 168 -4.22 -15.11 -13.02
N GLY A 169 -4.87 -15.02 -11.86
CA GLY A 169 -5.99 -14.11 -11.60
C GLY A 169 -7.36 -14.67 -11.98
N GLY A 170 -7.52 -15.96 -12.28
CA GLY A 170 -8.84 -16.56 -12.41
C GLY A 170 -9.57 -16.51 -11.07
N VAL A 171 -10.83 -16.04 -11.05
CA VAL A 171 -11.62 -15.91 -9.81
C VAL A 171 -12.81 -16.86 -9.82
N THR A 172 -12.95 -17.68 -8.80
CA THR A 172 -14.15 -18.49 -8.53
C THR A 172 -14.90 -17.85 -7.36
N VAL A 173 -16.22 -17.65 -7.51
CA VAL A 173 -17.10 -17.19 -6.44
C VAL A 173 -18.15 -18.25 -6.15
N MET A 174 -18.39 -18.52 -4.87
CA MET A 174 -19.47 -19.35 -4.37
C MET A 174 -20.42 -18.50 -3.53
N THR A 175 -21.71 -18.62 -3.80
CA THR A 175 -22.76 -17.82 -3.14
C THR A 175 -23.60 -18.65 -2.18
N SER A 176 -24.36 -18.00 -1.30
CA SER A 176 -25.29 -18.66 -0.35
C SER A 176 -26.41 -19.45 -1.02
N GLY A 177 -26.70 -19.14 -2.28
CA GLY A 177 -27.73 -19.78 -3.07
C GLY A 177 -27.61 -19.37 -4.55
N PRO A 178 -28.47 -19.91 -5.42
CA PRO A 178 -28.38 -19.67 -6.86
C PRO A 178 -28.59 -18.19 -7.23
N VAL A 179 -27.61 -17.60 -7.92
CA VAL A 179 -27.69 -16.23 -8.46
C VAL A 179 -27.44 -16.23 -9.96
N SER A 180 -27.83 -15.15 -10.65
CA SER A 180 -27.47 -14.90 -12.05
C SER A 180 -26.49 -13.75 -12.11
N LEU A 181 -25.23 -14.03 -12.46
CA LEU A 181 -24.22 -12.99 -12.65
C LEU A 181 -24.13 -12.60 -14.13
N ALA A 182 -24.02 -11.30 -14.39
CA ALA A 182 -23.83 -10.79 -15.74
C ALA A 182 -22.46 -11.23 -16.30
N ARG A 183 -22.34 -11.27 -17.63
CA ARG A 183 -21.03 -11.41 -18.29
C ARG A 183 -20.09 -10.33 -17.75
N PRO A 184 -18.79 -10.62 -17.55
CA PRO A 184 -18.04 -11.76 -18.09
C PRO A 184 -18.03 -13.05 -17.25
N TRP A 185 -18.80 -13.10 -16.15
CA TRP A 185 -18.93 -14.29 -15.31
C TRP A 185 -19.55 -15.47 -16.07
N ARG A 186 -19.09 -16.68 -15.75
CA ARG A 186 -19.58 -17.95 -16.33
C ARG A 186 -20.11 -18.84 -15.22
N SER A 187 -21.31 -19.37 -15.39
CA SER A 187 -21.90 -20.33 -14.47
C SER A 187 -21.15 -21.65 -14.55
N HIS A 188 -20.84 -22.26 -13.42
CA HIS A 188 -20.23 -23.59 -13.39
C HIS A 188 -21.19 -24.70 -13.86
N ASP A 189 -22.48 -24.56 -13.54
CA ASP A 189 -23.50 -25.60 -13.74
C ASP A 189 -24.27 -25.47 -15.08
N ASP A 190 -23.74 -24.72 -16.06
CA ASP A 190 -24.34 -24.44 -17.39
C ASP A 190 -25.79 -23.86 -17.38
N GLY A 191 -26.32 -23.49 -16.21
CA GLY A 191 -27.65 -22.92 -16.01
C GLY A 191 -27.68 -21.39 -15.86
N PRO A 192 -28.84 -20.73 -16.03
CA PRO A 192 -28.98 -19.27 -15.93
C PRO A 192 -28.81 -18.73 -14.50
N ALA A 193 -28.99 -19.59 -13.50
CA ALA A 193 -28.69 -19.33 -12.10
C ALA A 193 -27.81 -20.46 -11.56
N SER A 194 -26.75 -20.11 -10.85
CA SER A 194 -25.77 -21.04 -10.28
C SER A 194 -25.32 -20.51 -8.92
N SER A 195 -24.94 -21.39 -8.01
CA SER A 195 -24.28 -21.01 -6.74
C SER A 195 -22.76 -20.95 -6.86
N ARG A 196 -22.21 -21.31 -8.03
CA ARG A 196 -20.77 -21.25 -8.34
C ARG A 196 -20.54 -20.58 -9.70
N TRP A 197 -19.65 -19.59 -9.70
CA TRP A 197 -19.34 -18.77 -10.87
C TRP A 197 -17.85 -18.58 -11.04
N ASP A 198 -17.40 -18.64 -12.28
CA ASP A 198 -16.00 -18.50 -12.66
C ASP A 198 -15.80 -17.26 -13.54
N LEU A 199 -14.79 -16.46 -13.20
CA LEU A 199 -14.30 -15.33 -13.98
C LEU A 199 -12.92 -15.70 -14.55
N PRO A 200 -12.80 -15.89 -15.87
CA PRO A 200 -11.53 -16.29 -16.48
C PRO A 200 -10.43 -15.25 -16.28
N ALA A 201 -9.20 -15.71 -16.04
CA ALA A 201 -8.00 -14.87 -15.98
C ALA A 201 -7.80 -13.97 -17.22
N ALA A 202 -8.20 -14.48 -18.40
CA ALA A 202 -8.06 -13.77 -19.67
C ALA A 202 -8.96 -12.53 -19.81
N VAL A 203 -9.94 -12.33 -18.91
CA VAL A 203 -10.75 -11.12 -18.88
C VAL A 203 -9.91 -10.00 -18.25
N PRO A 204 -9.60 -8.91 -18.95
CA PRO A 204 -8.83 -7.79 -18.41
C PRO A 204 -9.52 -7.15 -17.21
N ILE A 205 -8.75 -6.58 -16.28
CA ILE A 205 -9.30 -5.91 -15.09
C ILE A 205 -10.13 -4.67 -15.47
N GLU A 206 -9.79 -4.04 -16.60
CA GLU A 206 -10.45 -2.87 -17.16
C GLU A 206 -11.91 -3.16 -17.56
N ASP A 207 -12.20 -4.39 -17.97
CA ASP A 207 -13.56 -4.81 -18.34
C ASP A 207 -14.47 -4.94 -17.10
N LEU A 208 -13.89 -5.13 -15.92
CA LEU A 208 -14.62 -5.19 -14.65
C LEU A 208 -14.86 -3.78 -14.07
N ALA A 209 -14.00 -2.82 -14.41
CA ALA A 209 -13.98 -1.49 -13.79
C ALA A 209 -15.29 -0.70 -13.92
N PRO A 210 -15.99 -0.67 -15.07
CA PRO A 210 -17.23 0.09 -15.22
C PRO A 210 -18.33 -0.36 -14.26
N ALA A 211 -18.46 -1.67 -14.03
CA ALA A 211 -19.41 -2.22 -13.07
C ALA A 211 -18.91 -2.04 -11.64
N GLY A 212 -17.65 -2.41 -11.36
CA GLY A 212 -17.11 -2.41 -10.01
C GLY A 212 -17.01 -1.02 -9.37
N ARG A 213 -16.73 0.05 -10.13
CA ARG A 213 -16.65 1.42 -9.59
C ARG A 213 -17.97 2.02 -9.16
N GLN A 214 -19.10 1.40 -9.50
CA GLN A 214 -20.45 1.87 -9.12
C GLN A 214 -20.91 1.36 -7.76
N PHE A 215 -20.14 0.46 -7.15
CA PHE A 215 -20.49 -0.21 -5.89
C PHE A 215 -19.29 -0.14 -4.91
N ASP A 216 -19.57 0.06 -3.62
CA ASP A 216 -18.57 -0.09 -2.57
C ASP A 216 -18.17 -1.57 -2.37
N ALA A 217 -17.12 -1.78 -1.56
CA ALA A 217 -16.66 -3.11 -1.19
C ALA A 217 -17.77 -3.90 -0.46
N PRO A 218 -18.27 -5.01 -1.04
CA PRO A 218 -19.43 -5.69 -0.50
C PRO A 218 -19.07 -6.66 0.65
N CYS A 219 -17.87 -7.24 0.60
CA CYS A 219 -17.35 -8.22 1.55
C CYS A 219 -16.23 -7.58 2.40
N VAL A 220 -16.62 -6.84 3.44
CA VAL A 220 -15.68 -6.17 4.35
C VAL A 220 -14.90 -7.19 5.19
N ALA A 221 -15.58 -8.20 5.73
CA ALA A 221 -14.98 -9.26 6.53
C ALA A 221 -14.48 -10.46 5.69
N LEU A 222 -13.88 -10.21 4.52
CA LEU A 222 -13.35 -11.25 3.65
C LEU A 222 -12.01 -11.79 4.18
N ALA A 223 -12.04 -12.92 4.88
CA ALA A 223 -10.89 -13.55 5.50
C ALA A 223 -10.16 -14.50 4.56
N LEU A 224 -8.84 -14.32 4.40
CA LEU A 224 -7.97 -15.31 3.77
C LEU A 224 -7.79 -16.51 4.70
N VAL A 225 -8.22 -17.70 4.27
CA VAL A 225 -8.15 -18.92 5.11
C VAL A 225 -7.02 -19.86 4.72
N GLY A 226 -6.50 -19.75 3.51
CA GLY A 226 -5.41 -20.62 3.02
C GLY A 226 -5.23 -20.59 1.52
N ALA A 227 -4.51 -21.58 1.00
CA ALA A 227 -4.36 -21.80 -0.43
C ALA A 227 -4.49 -23.27 -0.80
N THR A 228 -5.07 -23.55 -1.97
CA THR A 228 -5.15 -24.91 -2.51
C THR A 228 -3.79 -25.40 -2.97
N ALA A 229 -3.64 -26.71 -3.22
CA ALA A 229 -2.43 -27.30 -3.80
C ALA A 229 -2.05 -26.71 -5.18
N SER A 230 -3.01 -26.09 -5.88
CA SER A 230 -2.76 -25.39 -7.15
C SER A 230 -2.23 -23.95 -6.98
N GLY A 231 -2.09 -23.48 -5.74
CA GLY A 231 -1.69 -22.12 -5.41
C GLY A 231 -2.83 -21.08 -5.47
N ALA A 232 -4.08 -21.52 -5.65
CA ALA A 232 -5.23 -20.62 -5.57
C ALA A 232 -5.52 -20.25 -4.11
N GLN A 233 -5.52 -18.95 -3.81
CA GLN A 233 -5.84 -18.41 -2.49
C GLN A 233 -7.34 -18.54 -2.23
N VAL A 234 -7.72 -19.00 -1.04
CA VAL A 234 -9.09 -19.26 -0.62
C VAL A 234 -9.49 -18.23 0.43
N TYR A 235 -10.58 -17.51 0.17
CA TYR A 235 -11.15 -16.50 1.06
C TYR A 235 -12.57 -16.89 1.47
N VAL A 236 -12.97 -16.51 2.68
CA VAL A 236 -14.30 -16.71 3.25
C VAL A 236 -14.84 -15.37 3.73
N ASP A 237 -16.05 -15.00 3.30
CA ASP A 237 -16.74 -13.81 3.81
C ASP A 237 -17.38 -14.13 5.15
N LEU A 238 -16.76 -13.68 6.26
CA LEU A 238 -17.17 -14.00 7.62
C LEU A 238 -18.58 -13.49 7.94
N GLU A 239 -18.99 -12.35 7.37
CA GLU A 239 -20.36 -11.83 7.53
C GLU A 239 -21.40 -12.71 6.84
N SER A 240 -21.04 -13.32 5.71
CA SER A 240 -21.97 -14.20 5.00
C SER A 240 -22.07 -15.58 5.62
N VAL A 241 -21.01 -16.08 6.26
CA VAL A 241 -21.01 -17.40 6.90
C VAL A 241 -21.43 -17.35 8.36
N GLY A 242 -21.27 -16.21 9.04
CA GLY A 242 -21.58 -16.03 10.46
C GLY A 242 -20.55 -16.66 11.39
N SER A 243 -20.13 -17.90 11.12
CA SER A 243 -19.11 -18.59 11.93
C SER A 243 -18.11 -19.37 11.06
N LEU A 244 -16.83 -19.22 11.41
CA LEU A 244 -15.72 -19.99 10.88
C LEU A 244 -15.00 -20.71 12.03
N THR A 245 -15.13 -22.04 12.10
CA THR A 245 -14.41 -22.85 13.12
C THR A 245 -13.14 -23.45 12.54
N VAL A 246 -12.01 -23.23 13.19
CA VAL A 246 -10.71 -23.84 12.87
C VAL A 246 -10.49 -25.01 13.82
N VAL A 247 -10.62 -26.23 13.30
CA VAL A 247 -10.51 -27.47 14.08
C VAL A 247 -9.16 -28.13 13.80
N GLY A 248 -8.29 -28.22 14.79
CA GLY A 248 -6.98 -28.87 14.62
C GLY A 248 -6.22 -29.07 15.92
N ARG A 249 -4.93 -29.40 15.83
CA ARG A 249 -4.05 -29.36 17.00
C ARG A 249 -4.02 -27.94 17.57
N ALA A 250 -4.00 -27.81 18.89
CA ALA A 250 -4.11 -26.51 19.58
C ALA A 250 -3.24 -25.40 18.96
N ALA A 251 -1.92 -25.63 18.86
CA ALA A 251 -1.00 -24.65 18.29
C ALA A 251 -1.30 -24.31 16.82
N ALA A 252 -1.67 -25.31 16.01
CA ALA A 252 -1.96 -25.08 14.60
C ALA A 252 -3.27 -24.29 14.41
N ALA A 253 -4.31 -24.62 15.17
CA ALA A 253 -5.56 -23.87 15.14
C ALA A 253 -5.36 -22.41 15.61
N GLU A 254 -4.58 -22.20 16.67
CA GLU A 254 -4.24 -20.85 17.16
C GLU A 254 -3.46 -20.04 16.12
N HIS A 255 -2.48 -20.65 15.44
CA HIS A 255 -1.73 -19.96 14.38
C HIS A 255 -2.63 -19.51 13.22
N VAL A 256 -3.61 -20.34 12.84
CA VAL A 256 -4.56 -20.01 11.77
C VAL A 256 -5.50 -18.87 12.20
N VAL A 257 -6.04 -18.92 13.43
CA VAL A 257 -6.87 -17.83 13.95
C VAL A 257 -6.10 -16.52 14.01
N CYS A 258 -4.84 -16.54 14.48
CA CYS A 258 -3.99 -15.36 14.49
C CYS A 258 -3.70 -14.82 13.08
N ALA A 259 -3.48 -15.72 12.10
CA ALA A 259 -3.27 -15.32 10.72
C ALA A 259 -4.51 -14.67 10.08
N ILE A 260 -5.71 -15.20 10.38
CA ILE A 260 -6.96 -14.60 9.91
C ILE A 260 -7.18 -13.23 10.56
N ALA A 261 -6.91 -13.11 11.87
CA ALA A 261 -6.99 -11.83 12.58
C ALA A 261 -6.02 -10.80 11.98
N ALA A 262 -4.76 -11.18 11.73
CA ALA A 262 -3.76 -10.30 11.13
C ALA A 262 -4.10 -9.93 9.68
N GLY A 263 -4.67 -10.88 8.92
CA GLY A 263 -5.14 -10.64 7.56
C GLY A 263 -6.24 -9.59 7.52
N LEU A 264 -7.26 -9.71 8.37
CA LEU A 264 -8.34 -8.72 8.45
C LEU A 264 -7.86 -7.39 9.03
N ALA A 265 -7.02 -7.40 10.07
CA ALA A 265 -6.48 -6.19 10.68
C ALA A 265 -5.59 -5.36 9.73
N SER A 266 -5.09 -5.95 8.66
CA SER A 266 -4.23 -5.27 7.68
C SER A 266 -4.89 -5.07 6.31
N GLN A 267 -6.15 -5.47 6.17
CA GLN A 267 -6.89 -5.34 4.92
C GLN A 267 -7.60 -4.00 4.84
N VAL A 268 -7.37 -3.23 3.77
CA VAL A 268 -8.00 -1.92 3.53
C VAL A 268 -9.54 -2.03 3.53
N LEU A 269 -10.09 -3.13 3.02
CA LEU A 269 -11.54 -3.33 3.02
C LEU A 269 -12.12 -3.46 4.43
N ALA A 270 -11.34 -3.91 5.40
CA ALA A 270 -11.71 -4.13 6.80
C ALA A 270 -11.21 -3.02 7.73
N GLU A 271 -10.73 -1.89 7.18
CA GLU A 271 -10.16 -0.76 7.92
C GLU A 271 -11.07 -0.25 9.05
N SER A 272 -12.39 -0.27 8.82
CA SER A 272 -13.37 0.18 9.80
C SER A 272 -14.00 -0.97 10.60
N ALA A 273 -13.64 -2.23 10.33
CA ALA A 273 -14.19 -3.37 11.06
C ALA A 273 -13.75 -3.38 12.52
N HIS A 274 -14.66 -3.78 13.42
CA HIS A 274 -14.33 -4.01 14.82
C HIS A 274 -13.83 -5.43 15.00
N LEU A 275 -12.61 -5.58 15.52
CA LEU A 275 -11.96 -6.87 15.72
C LEU A 275 -11.84 -7.15 17.22
N VAL A 276 -12.60 -8.11 17.73
CA VAL A 276 -12.68 -8.38 19.18
C VAL A 276 -12.03 -9.72 19.49
N GLY A 277 -10.92 -9.71 20.22
CA GLY A 277 -10.19 -10.91 20.64
C GLY A 277 -10.59 -11.39 22.03
N VAL A 278 -10.93 -12.69 22.14
CA VAL A 278 -11.10 -13.41 23.40
C VAL A 278 -9.98 -14.44 23.53
N GLY A 279 -8.99 -14.10 24.34
CA GLY A 279 -7.81 -14.94 24.55
C GLY A 279 -6.84 -15.08 23.36
N VAL A 280 -7.05 -14.31 22.30
CA VAL A 280 -6.14 -14.16 21.14
C VAL A 280 -5.11 -13.06 21.45
N PRO A 281 -3.82 -13.22 21.12
CA PRO A 281 -2.81 -12.22 21.43
C PRO A 281 -3.08 -10.89 20.71
N ALA A 282 -2.91 -9.78 21.42
CA ALA A 282 -3.14 -8.43 20.87
C ALA A 282 -2.29 -8.13 19.62
N THR A 283 -1.10 -8.73 19.51
CA THR A 283 -0.21 -8.59 18.36
C THR A 283 -0.80 -9.15 17.06
N ALA A 284 -1.74 -10.10 17.14
CA ALA A 284 -2.45 -10.61 15.96
C ALA A 284 -3.36 -9.56 15.30
N PHE A 285 -3.69 -8.48 16.01
CA PHE A 285 -4.52 -7.40 15.48
C PHE A 285 -3.69 -6.24 14.93
N LEU A 286 -2.36 -6.35 14.85
CA LEU A 286 -1.47 -5.40 14.18
C LEU A 286 -1.67 -3.93 14.62
N ARG A 287 -2.12 -3.76 15.88
CA ARG A 287 -2.48 -2.47 16.47
C ARG A 287 -3.54 -1.71 15.65
N HIS A 288 -4.51 -2.44 15.10
CA HIS A 288 -5.66 -1.89 14.38
C HIS A 288 -6.43 -0.90 15.27
N PRO A 289 -6.87 0.27 14.75
CA PRO A 289 -7.54 1.28 15.58
C PRO A 289 -8.80 0.76 16.28
N ASN A 290 -9.54 -0.13 15.61
CA ASN A 290 -10.80 -0.71 16.10
C ASN A 290 -10.62 -2.13 16.66
N HIS A 291 -9.44 -2.48 17.19
CA HIS A 291 -9.27 -3.74 17.91
C HIS A 291 -9.65 -3.61 19.39
N HIS A 292 -10.20 -4.69 19.94
CA HIS A 292 -10.55 -4.80 21.35
C HIS A 292 -10.10 -6.17 21.85
N VAL A 293 -9.58 -6.22 23.08
CA VAL A 293 -9.26 -7.49 23.74
C VAL A 293 -10.06 -7.54 25.04
N VAL A 294 -10.82 -8.62 25.22
CA VAL A 294 -11.69 -8.84 26.37
C VAL A 294 -11.37 -10.18 27.04
N GLU A 295 -11.84 -10.38 28.27
CA GLU A 295 -11.45 -11.55 29.07
C GLU A 295 -12.39 -12.74 28.86
N SER A 296 -13.61 -12.51 28.40
CA SER A 296 -14.64 -13.53 28.23
C SER A 296 -15.48 -13.37 26.96
N VAL A 297 -16.19 -14.44 26.58
CA VAL A 297 -17.12 -14.43 25.45
C VAL A 297 -18.34 -13.55 25.73
N ASP A 298 -18.84 -13.54 26.97
CA ASP A 298 -19.97 -12.70 27.39
C ASP A 298 -19.65 -11.21 27.20
N GLU A 299 -18.49 -10.76 27.69
CA GLU A 299 -18.00 -9.39 27.47
C GLU A 299 -17.86 -9.05 25.99
N ALA A 300 -17.44 -10.02 25.17
CA ALA A 300 -17.32 -9.83 23.72
C ALA A 300 -18.68 -9.58 23.07
N PHE A 301 -19.72 -10.30 23.48
CA PHE A 301 -21.08 -10.09 22.98
C PHE A 301 -21.71 -8.79 23.49
N GLU A 302 -21.48 -8.42 24.75
CA GLU A 302 -21.91 -7.12 25.28
C GLU A 302 -21.29 -5.97 24.48
N LEU A 303 -19.96 -6.02 24.27
CA LEU A 303 -19.25 -5.02 23.47
C LEU A 303 -19.73 -5.01 22.02
N ALA A 304 -19.96 -6.18 21.40
CA ALA A 304 -20.50 -6.26 20.06
C ALA A 304 -21.90 -5.62 19.95
N GLY A 305 -22.75 -5.82 20.97
CA GLY A 305 -24.05 -5.17 21.08
C GLY A 305 -23.94 -3.65 21.15
N ASP A 306 -23.02 -3.12 21.95
CA ASP A 306 -22.77 -1.68 22.09
C ASP A 306 -22.26 -1.06 20.77
N LEU A 307 -21.32 -1.73 20.10
CA LEU A 307 -20.74 -1.26 18.83
C LEU A 307 -21.77 -1.28 17.68
N LEU A 308 -22.59 -2.33 17.59
CA LEU A 308 -23.64 -2.43 16.55
C LEU A 308 -24.86 -1.54 16.85
N GLY A 309 -25.10 -1.22 18.12
CA GLY A 309 -26.25 -0.46 18.58
C GLY A 309 -27.61 -1.05 18.16
N SER A 310 -28.60 -0.19 17.96
CA SER A 310 -29.96 -0.60 17.52
C SER A 310 -30.01 -1.22 16.12
N ASP A 311 -28.90 -1.22 15.38
CA ASP A 311 -28.82 -1.71 14.02
C ASP A 311 -28.42 -3.21 13.97
N ALA A 312 -28.18 -3.86 15.12
CA ALA A 312 -27.77 -5.27 15.24
C ALA A 312 -28.72 -6.27 14.56
N GLU A 313 -30.01 -5.94 14.40
CA GLU A 313 -31.04 -6.83 13.86
C GLU A 313 -31.18 -6.81 12.32
N ARG A 314 -30.31 -6.09 11.59
CA ARG A 314 -30.44 -5.94 10.11
C ARG A 314 -29.53 -6.88 9.32
N ASP A 315 -30.12 -7.75 8.52
CA ASP A 315 -29.41 -8.70 7.62
C ASP A 315 -28.95 -8.11 6.28
N GLU A 316 -29.01 -6.79 6.07
CA GLU A 316 -28.85 -6.20 4.73
C GLU A 316 -27.50 -5.48 4.48
N THR A 317 -26.49 -5.65 5.33
CA THR A 317 -25.20 -4.90 5.27
C THR A 317 -24.55 -4.99 3.89
N PHE A 318 -24.45 -6.18 3.30
CA PHE A 318 -23.95 -6.41 1.94
C PHE A 318 -24.64 -5.50 0.90
N ARG A 319 -25.98 -5.44 0.92
CA ARG A 319 -26.77 -4.62 -0.02
C ARG A 319 -26.63 -3.13 0.26
N LEU A 320 -26.63 -2.76 1.53
CA LEU A 320 -26.53 -1.36 1.95
C LEU A 320 -25.19 -0.75 1.55
N ARG A 321 -24.10 -1.52 1.68
CA ARG A 321 -22.76 -1.14 1.18
C ARG A 321 -22.77 -1.06 -0.34
N ALA A 322 -23.22 -2.10 -1.02
CA ALA A 322 -23.24 -2.12 -2.49
C ALA A 322 -24.01 -0.92 -3.09
N ARG A 323 -25.12 -0.47 -2.47
CA ARG A 323 -25.97 0.62 -3.01
C ARG A 323 -25.50 2.05 -2.68
N HIS A 324 -24.42 2.26 -1.93
CA HIS A 324 -24.01 3.59 -1.44
C HIS A 324 -25.13 4.37 -0.72
N THR A 325 -26.03 3.70 -0.01
CA THR A 325 -27.02 4.38 0.84
C THR A 325 -26.32 4.99 2.06
N SER A 326 -25.86 6.23 1.89
CA SER A 326 -24.92 6.92 2.78
C SER A 326 -25.56 7.47 4.06
N GLY A 327 -24.82 7.31 5.17
CA GLY A 327 -25.09 7.97 6.45
C GLY A 327 -24.46 7.28 7.66
N ARG A 328 -24.32 5.95 7.62
CA ARG A 328 -23.59 5.14 8.62
C ARG A 328 -22.82 4.05 7.90
N ALA A 329 -21.52 3.93 8.15
CA ALA A 329 -20.79 2.75 7.73
C ALA A 329 -21.34 1.55 8.54
N TRP A 330 -21.83 0.54 7.85
CA TRP A 330 -22.34 -0.67 8.48
C TRP A 330 -21.15 -1.56 8.84
N GLU A 331 -20.37 -1.16 9.84
CA GLU A 331 -19.12 -1.84 10.20
C GLU A 331 -19.42 -3.21 10.81
N PRO A 332 -18.75 -4.29 10.38
CA PRO A 332 -18.92 -5.60 10.99
C PRO A 332 -18.16 -5.68 12.31
N VAL A 333 -18.71 -6.49 13.23
CA VAL A 333 -17.98 -6.93 14.42
C VAL A 333 -17.57 -8.39 14.19
N VAL A 334 -16.27 -8.65 14.24
CA VAL A 334 -15.70 -10.00 14.10
C VAL A 334 -15.05 -10.40 15.42
N LEU A 335 -15.58 -11.46 16.03
CA LEU A 335 -15.04 -12.06 17.23
C LEU A 335 -13.98 -13.10 16.87
N PHE A 336 -12.86 -13.09 17.58
CA PHE A 336 -11.80 -14.08 17.47
C PHE A 336 -11.62 -14.77 18.80
N VAL A 337 -11.93 -16.06 18.86
CA VAL A 337 -11.99 -16.82 20.12
C VAL A 337 -10.91 -17.90 20.12
N ALA A 338 -10.00 -17.81 21.08
CA ALA A 338 -8.96 -18.81 21.29
C ALA A 338 -9.55 -20.13 21.81
N ALA A 339 -8.84 -21.23 21.57
CA ALA A 339 -9.38 -22.58 21.78
C ALA A 339 -9.86 -22.86 23.21
N ARG A 340 -9.19 -22.25 24.20
CA ARG A 340 -9.55 -22.37 25.63
C ARG A 340 -10.90 -21.74 26.00
N HIS A 341 -11.45 -20.87 25.15
CA HIS A 341 -12.75 -20.21 25.33
C HIS A 341 -13.80 -20.70 24.31
N GLY A 342 -13.46 -21.71 23.48
CA GLY A 342 -14.34 -22.17 22.40
C GLY A 342 -15.64 -22.82 22.90
N ASP A 343 -15.61 -23.46 24.07
CA ASP A 343 -16.79 -24.08 24.67
C ASP A 343 -17.80 -23.03 25.18
N ASP A 344 -17.32 -21.88 25.67
CA ASP A 344 -18.16 -20.79 26.14
C ASP A 344 -18.99 -20.21 24.98
N LEU A 345 -18.37 -20.05 23.79
CA LEU A 345 -19.06 -19.56 22.60
C LEU A 345 -20.12 -20.53 22.05
N ARG A 346 -19.92 -21.84 22.17
CA ARG A 346 -20.88 -22.85 21.68
C ARG A 346 -22.19 -22.85 22.45
N ALA A 347 -22.18 -22.33 23.67
CA ALA A 347 -23.38 -22.18 24.47
C ALA A 347 -24.25 -21.00 24.00
N GLU A 348 -23.69 -20.10 23.18
CA GLU A 348 -24.29 -18.82 22.79
C GLU A 348 -24.82 -18.84 21.35
N VAL A 349 -25.85 -18.00 21.11
CA VAL A 349 -26.38 -17.77 19.76
C VAL A 349 -25.68 -16.53 19.19
N ILE A 350 -24.84 -16.73 18.17
CA ILE A 350 -24.16 -15.62 17.50
C ILE A 350 -25.21 -14.74 16.79
N PRO A 351 -25.31 -13.43 17.11
CA PRO A 351 -26.22 -12.53 16.42
C PRO A 351 -25.89 -12.41 14.93
N ALA A 352 -26.90 -12.20 14.08
CA ALA A 352 -26.74 -12.24 12.61
C ALA A 352 -25.74 -11.21 12.02
N ARG A 353 -25.41 -10.14 12.75
CA ARG A 353 -24.41 -9.12 12.35
C ARG A 353 -23.04 -9.29 13.01
N VAL A 354 -22.88 -10.28 13.87
CA VAL A 354 -21.61 -10.66 14.49
C VAL A 354 -21.09 -11.86 13.72
N ALA A 355 -19.85 -11.77 13.27
CA ALA A 355 -19.15 -12.93 12.76
C ALA A 355 -18.20 -13.48 13.82
N ALA A 356 -17.96 -14.79 13.84
CA ALA A 356 -17.01 -15.40 14.76
C ALA A 356 -15.99 -16.28 14.04
N VAL A 357 -14.74 -16.18 14.47
CA VAL A 357 -13.64 -17.08 14.11
C VAL A 357 -13.19 -17.78 15.39
N VAL A 358 -13.24 -19.11 15.39
CA VAL A 358 -13.13 -19.90 16.62
C VAL A 358 -12.07 -20.97 16.45
N ALA A 359 -11.07 -21.00 17.33
CA ALA A 359 -10.18 -22.15 17.41
C ALA A 359 -10.83 -23.28 18.20
N GLU A 360 -10.66 -24.51 17.73
CA GLU A 360 -11.10 -25.72 18.42
C GLU A 360 -9.96 -26.76 18.42
N VAL A 361 -9.70 -27.34 19.59
CA VAL A 361 -8.76 -28.45 19.71
C VAL A 361 -9.46 -29.74 19.28
N ALA A 362 -8.94 -30.38 18.23
CA ALA A 362 -9.40 -31.71 17.84
C ALA A 362 -9.10 -32.71 18.98
N PRO A 363 -10.04 -33.61 19.34
CA PRO A 363 -9.79 -34.65 20.34
C PRO A 363 -8.61 -35.54 19.92
N ASP A 364 -7.68 -35.81 20.85
CA ASP A 364 -6.50 -36.62 20.58
C ASP A 364 -6.85 -37.94 19.89
N GLY A 365 -6.34 -38.13 18.66
CA GLY A 365 -6.44 -39.39 17.92
C GLY A 365 -7.74 -39.62 17.12
N VAL A 366 -8.66 -38.66 17.06
CA VAL A 366 -9.87 -38.78 16.21
C VAL A 366 -9.88 -37.66 15.16
N THR A 367 -9.43 -37.98 13.95
CA THR A 367 -9.87 -37.25 12.75
C THR A 367 -11.36 -37.50 12.63
N ARG A 368 -12.19 -36.58 13.13
CA ARG A 368 -13.64 -36.74 13.07
C ARG A 368 -14.03 -36.82 11.58
N PRO A 369 -14.57 -37.95 11.08
CA PRO A 369 -14.97 -38.03 9.69
C PRO A 369 -16.04 -36.97 9.41
N ALA A 370 -15.98 -36.37 8.22
CA ALA A 370 -16.82 -35.27 7.74
C ALA A 370 -18.35 -35.52 7.80
N SER A 371 -18.79 -36.71 8.22
CA SER A 371 -20.17 -37.17 8.15
C SER A 371 -20.93 -37.17 9.48
N ASP A 372 -20.27 -36.95 10.63
CA ASP A 372 -20.86 -37.21 11.96
C ASP A 372 -21.25 -35.95 12.76
N ASP A 373 -21.05 -34.74 12.20
CA ASP A 373 -21.70 -33.51 12.66
C ASP A 373 -22.29 -32.85 11.43
N THR A 374 -23.62 -32.75 11.38
CA THR A 374 -24.27 -31.86 10.42
C THR A 374 -23.86 -30.45 10.82
N CYS A 375 -22.99 -29.82 10.00
CA CYS A 375 -22.67 -28.41 10.17
C CYS A 375 -24.01 -27.65 10.09
N PRO A 376 -24.38 -26.83 11.10
CA PRO A 376 -25.56 -25.98 11.01
C PRO A 376 -25.56 -25.23 9.67
N GLU A 377 -26.74 -25.06 9.08
CA GLU A 377 -26.89 -24.42 7.77
C GLU A 377 -26.30 -22.99 7.84
N GLY A 378 -25.11 -22.79 7.27
CA GLY A 378 -24.38 -21.52 7.33
C GLY A 378 -22.96 -21.60 7.90
N ASP A 379 -22.65 -22.59 8.74
CA ASP A 379 -21.33 -22.69 9.38
C ASP A 379 -20.26 -23.25 8.42
N VAL A 380 -19.07 -22.65 8.44
CA VAL A 380 -17.89 -23.12 7.69
C VAL A 380 -16.81 -23.60 8.66
N ARG A 381 -16.15 -24.71 8.33
CA ARG A 381 -15.09 -25.27 9.17
C ARG A 381 -13.82 -25.53 8.38
N VAL A 382 -12.67 -25.15 8.94
CA VAL A 382 -11.33 -25.50 8.43
C VAL A 382 -10.82 -26.62 9.32
N VAL A 383 -10.86 -27.85 8.82
CA VAL A 383 -10.60 -29.05 9.64
C VAL A 383 -9.26 -29.66 9.26
N GLN A 384 -8.39 -29.87 10.25
CA GLN A 384 -7.12 -30.56 10.08
C GLN A 384 -7.33 -32.07 9.91
N GLY A 385 -7.02 -32.59 8.72
CA GLY A 385 -6.94 -34.01 8.46
C GLY A 385 -5.57 -34.61 8.81
N ALA A 386 -5.36 -35.87 8.44
CA ALA A 386 -4.09 -36.56 8.66
C ALA A 386 -2.95 -36.03 7.76
N ALA A 387 -3.30 -35.60 6.54
CA ALA A 387 -2.34 -35.16 5.52
C ALA A 387 -2.58 -33.73 5.01
N THR A 388 -3.84 -33.27 4.98
CA THR A 388 -4.25 -31.97 4.44
C THR A 388 -5.34 -31.35 5.33
N TRP A 389 -5.58 -30.04 5.18
CA TRP A 389 -6.75 -29.39 5.77
C TRP A 389 -7.88 -29.31 4.75
N THR A 390 -9.12 -29.30 5.23
CA THR A 390 -10.30 -29.25 4.38
C THR A 390 -11.26 -28.18 4.86
N LEU A 391 -11.73 -27.34 3.94
CA LEU A 391 -12.83 -26.41 4.15
C LEU A 391 -14.16 -27.13 3.93
N GLN A 392 -14.93 -27.29 4.99
CA GLN A 392 -16.26 -27.91 5.00
C GLN A 392 -17.36 -26.83 5.02
N PRO A 393 -18.53 -27.09 4.42
CA PRO A 393 -18.97 -28.36 3.82
C PRO A 393 -18.51 -28.60 2.37
N HIS A 394 -17.81 -27.64 1.75
CA HIS A 394 -17.50 -27.67 0.32
C HIS A 394 -16.37 -28.62 -0.11
N ALA A 395 -15.76 -29.33 0.85
CA ALA A 395 -14.68 -30.29 0.63
C ALA A 395 -13.49 -29.71 -0.18
N ILE A 396 -13.15 -28.44 0.06
CA ILE A 396 -12.00 -27.79 -0.59
C ILE A 396 -10.74 -28.12 0.22
N GLU A 397 -9.80 -28.83 -0.40
CA GLU A 397 -8.50 -29.09 0.20
C GLU A 397 -7.60 -27.84 0.11
N LEU A 398 -6.98 -27.49 1.24
CA LEU A 398 -6.11 -26.32 1.34
C LEU A 398 -5.00 -26.54 2.37
N ASP A 399 -3.96 -25.73 2.24
CA ASP A 399 -2.98 -25.42 3.28
C ASP A 399 -3.40 -24.10 3.93
N PRO A 400 -3.75 -24.09 5.23
CA PRO A 400 -4.30 -22.90 5.85
C PRO A 400 -3.22 -21.85 6.07
N VAL A 401 -3.62 -20.57 6.09
CA VAL A 401 -2.71 -19.53 6.58
C VAL A 401 -2.40 -19.77 8.04
N GLY A 402 -1.17 -19.48 8.46
CA GLY A 402 -0.77 -19.61 9.86
C GLY A 402 0.32 -18.61 10.20
N LEU A 403 0.23 -18.04 11.41
CA LEU A 403 1.26 -17.19 11.99
C LEU A 403 1.61 -17.71 13.38
N SER A 404 2.86 -18.10 13.55
CA SER A 404 3.43 -18.40 14.86
C SER A 404 3.60 -17.12 15.70
N SER A 405 3.72 -17.29 17.02
CA SER A 405 4.01 -16.16 17.92
C SER A 405 5.29 -15.41 17.53
N SER A 406 6.33 -16.11 17.06
CA SER A 406 7.57 -15.48 16.60
C SER A 406 7.40 -14.65 15.32
N GLU A 407 6.58 -15.13 14.37
CA GLU A 407 6.29 -14.36 13.15
C GLU A 407 5.44 -13.13 13.46
N LEU A 408 4.46 -13.26 14.37
CA LEU A 408 3.68 -12.13 14.87
C LEU A 408 4.55 -11.08 15.56
N GLU A 409 5.50 -11.50 16.38
CA GLU A 409 6.44 -10.59 17.04
C GLU A 409 7.36 -9.89 16.03
N GLN A 410 7.82 -10.58 14.98
CA GLN A 410 8.60 -9.96 13.90
C GLN A 410 7.79 -8.92 13.14
N ILE A 411 6.52 -9.21 12.83
CA ILE A 411 5.62 -8.28 12.17
C ILE A 411 5.30 -7.07 13.09
N ASP A 412 5.01 -7.28 14.37
CA ASP A 412 4.77 -6.18 15.32
C ASP A 412 6.01 -5.30 15.49
N GLN A 413 7.21 -5.89 15.57
CA GLN A 413 8.46 -5.13 15.58
C GLN A 413 8.68 -4.33 14.30
N LEU A 414 8.33 -4.88 13.13
CA LEU A 414 8.42 -4.15 11.87
C LEU A 414 7.48 -2.93 11.86
N ILE A 415 6.26 -3.12 12.36
CA ILE A 415 5.25 -2.06 12.50
C ILE A 415 5.66 -0.99 13.52
N ASP A 416 6.36 -1.37 14.60
CA ASP A 416 6.80 -0.47 15.68
C ASP A 416 8.14 0.22 15.40
N ALA A 417 9.07 -0.42 14.68
CA ALA A 417 10.38 0.14 14.36
C ALA A 417 10.28 1.43 13.52
N ASP A 418 9.19 1.54 12.77
CA ASP A 418 8.88 2.74 12.01
C ASP A 418 8.29 3.86 12.90
N VAL A 419 8.38 3.81 14.24
CA VAL A 419 7.93 4.86 15.18
C VAL A 419 9.07 5.73 15.78
N VAL A 420 10.33 5.27 15.82
CA VAL A 420 11.39 5.92 16.65
C VAL A 420 12.24 6.97 15.91
N LEU A 421 11.90 8.29 15.95
CA LEU A 421 12.77 9.38 15.46
C LEU A 421 13.78 9.81 16.54
N ASP A 422 15.05 10.04 16.17
CA ASP A 422 15.98 10.79 17.03
C ASP A 422 15.80 12.29 16.74
N GLU A 423 14.84 12.91 17.43
CA GLU A 423 14.63 14.36 17.42
C GLU A 423 15.56 14.99 18.47
N ARG A 424 16.82 15.25 18.09
CA ARG A 424 17.69 16.03 18.96
C ARG A 424 17.28 17.50 18.93
N ASP A 425 16.75 17.98 20.04
CA ASP A 425 16.49 19.40 20.27
C ASP A 425 17.77 20.24 20.07
N GLY A 426 17.71 21.19 19.14
CA GLY A 426 18.57 22.38 19.14
C GLY A 426 19.96 22.27 18.50
N ALA A 427 20.46 21.08 18.15
CA ALA A 427 21.67 20.97 17.34
C ALA A 427 21.27 20.82 15.87
N ARG A 428 21.61 21.79 15.00
CA ARG A 428 21.49 21.70 13.54
C ARG A 428 22.36 20.55 13.02
N ALA A 429 21.88 19.33 13.19
CA ALA A 429 22.64 18.12 12.98
C ALA A 429 22.86 17.89 11.47
N ASP A 430 24.00 17.29 11.12
CA ASP A 430 24.38 17.00 9.75
C ASP A 430 23.48 15.90 9.16
N VAL A 431 22.54 16.31 8.29
CA VAL A 431 21.66 15.42 7.52
C VAL A 431 22.44 14.78 6.38
N GLY A 432 23.52 15.44 5.92
CA GLY A 432 24.34 14.92 4.85
C GLY A 432 25.18 13.72 5.26
N ALA A 433 25.59 13.63 6.53
CA ALA A 433 26.29 12.47 7.06
C ALA A 433 25.46 11.16 7.02
N LEU A 434 24.12 11.23 6.98
CA LEU A 434 23.26 10.02 6.92
C LEU A 434 23.30 9.33 5.55
N VAL A 435 23.35 10.10 4.46
CA VAL A 435 23.41 9.54 3.10
C VAL A 435 24.84 9.08 2.75
N ALA A 436 25.85 9.75 3.32
CA ALA A 436 27.26 9.40 3.14
C ALA A 436 27.77 8.29 4.08
N GLY A 437 26.97 7.84 5.05
CA GLY A 437 27.44 7.00 6.17
C GLY A 437 26.49 5.88 6.55
N ASN A 438 26.26 4.92 5.64
CA ASN A 438 25.53 3.69 5.94
C ASN A 438 26.48 2.57 6.47
N GLY A 439 27.35 2.92 7.43
CA GLY A 439 28.32 2.04 8.06
C GLY A 439 28.69 2.48 9.49
N ALA A 440 28.96 1.48 10.35
CA ALA A 440 29.22 1.55 11.78
C ALA A 440 30.00 2.79 12.28
N GLY A 441 29.54 3.30 13.43
CA GLY A 441 30.05 4.52 14.04
C GLY A 441 31.56 4.56 14.23
N VAL A 442 32.12 5.72 13.91
CA VAL A 442 33.15 6.36 14.69
C VAL A 442 32.72 7.81 14.83
N ALA A 443 32.33 8.21 16.03
CA ALA A 443 32.35 9.61 16.41
C ALA A 443 33.82 10.02 16.44
N ASP A 444 34.32 10.59 15.33
CA ASP A 444 35.56 11.34 15.32
C ASP A 444 35.18 12.81 15.19
N ASP A 445 35.29 13.53 16.31
CA ASP A 445 35.18 14.98 16.38
C ASP A 445 36.36 15.59 15.61
N GLY A 446 36.19 15.77 14.30
CA GLY A 446 37.20 16.34 13.41
C GLY A 446 36.58 17.16 12.29
N ASP A 447 36.43 18.47 12.52
CA ASP A 447 35.94 19.53 11.62
C ASP A 447 36.73 19.71 10.29
N ALA A 448 37.65 18.80 9.95
CA ALA A 448 38.55 18.91 8.80
C ALA A 448 38.27 17.88 7.67
N GLY A 449 37.29 16.99 7.84
CA GLY A 449 36.98 15.91 6.87
C GLY A 449 35.85 16.22 5.87
N ASP A 450 34.96 17.17 6.18
CA ASP A 450 33.69 17.34 5.43
C ASP A 450 33.84 18.17 4.15
N ASP A 451 34.71 19.19 4.15
CA ASP A 451 34.93 20.06 2.97
C ASP A 451 35.50 19.28 1.77
N GLY A 452 36.35 18.28 2.02
CA GLY A 452 36.92 17.42 0.98
C GLY A 452 35.95 16.38 0.42
N ILE A 453 34.86 16.06 1.13
CA ILE A 453 33.78 15.19 0.64
C ILE A 453 32.81 16.00 -0.21
N ASP A 454 32.45 17.21 0.24
CA ASP A 454 31.58 18.12 -0.50
C ASP A 454 32.16 18.52 -1.87
N GLU A 455 33.45 18.88 -1.93
CA GLU A 455 34.12 19.21 -3.20
C GLU A 455 34.18 18.03 -4.19
N ARG A 456 34.34 16.79 -3.69
CA ARG A 456 34.37 15.57 -4.54
C ARG A 456 33.01 15.26 -5.16
N VAL A 457 31.93 15.47 -4.40
CA VAL A 457 30.57 15.24 -4.89
C VAL A 457 30.20 16.24 -5.99
N GLU A 458 30.85 17.40 -6.09
CA GLU A 458 30.59 18.36 -7.18
C GLU A 458 31.35 18.06 -8.48
N ASP A 459 32.46 17.33 -8.41
CA ASP A 459 33.26 16.87 -9.55
C ASP A 459 32.75 15.53 -10.13
N TRP A 460 31.43 15.41 -10.28
CA TRP A 460 30.82 14.22 -10.86
C TRP A 460 30.81 14.26 -12.38
N ASP A 461 30.99 13.09 -12.99
CA ASP A 461 30.94 12.88 -14.43
C ASP A 461 29.64 12.20 -14.88
N VAL A 462 29.09 11.37 -13.99
CA VAL A 462 27.84 10.62 -14.19
C VAL A 462 26.99 10.75 -12.92
N LEU A 463 25.70 11.08 -13.09
CA LEU A 463 24.73 11.23 -12.01
C LEU A 463 23.66 10.15 -12.13
N VAL A 464 23.58 9.28 -11.12
CA VAL A 464 22.49 8.32 -10.94
C VAL A 464 21.36 9.03 -10.24
N ARG A 465 20.26 9.30 -10.95
CA ARG A 465 19.17 10.09 -10.38
C ARG A 465 18.15 9.17 -9.71
N VAL A 466 18.08 9.21 -8.39
CA VAL A 466 17.20 8.37 -7.55
C VAL A 466 16.09 9.17 -6.87
N MET A 467 16.12 10.51 -6.91
CA MET A 467 15.11 11.40 -6.32
C MET A 467 13.89 11.57 -7.26
N GLY A 468 13.28 10.45 -7.65
CA GLY A 468 12.24 10.33 -8.67
C GLY A 468 12.40 9.02 -9.42
N LEU A 469 11.96 9.00 -10.69
CA LEU A 469 12.21 7.88 -11.62
C LEU A 469 13.71 7.58 -11.72
N VAL A 470 14.10 6.31 -11.56
CA VAL A 470 15.52 5.94 -11.62
C VAL A 470 16.03 6.00 -13.05
N ASP A 471 17.08 6.79 -13.27
CA ASP A 471 17.79 6.88 -14.54
C ASP A 471 19.22 7.44 -14.31
N VAL A 472 19.97 7.63 -15.38
CA VAL A 472 21.37 8.08 -15.32
C VAL A 472 21.59 9.17 -16.35
N ILE A 473 22.29 10.23 -15.96
CA ILE A 473 22.73 11.27 -16.88
C ILE A 473 24.24 11.51 -16.79
N ASP A 474 24.85 12.00 -17.86
CA ASP A 474 26.18 12.60 -17.77
C ASP A 474 26.10 14.08 -17.36
N ARG A 475 27.26 14.71 -17.25
CA ARG A 475 27.39 16.12 -16.85
C ARG A 475 26.76 17.11 -17.84
N ASP A 476 26.61 16.71 -19.10
CA ASP A 476 26.00 17.50 -20.16
C ASP A 476 24.47 17.30 -20.22
N GLY A 477 23.94 16.38 -19.42
CA GLY A 477 22.52 16.04 -19.33
C GLY A 477 22.05 14.94 -20.29
N ASN A 478 22.97 14.27 -20.99
CA ASN A 478 22.62 13.16 -21.86
C ASN A 478 22.21 11.94 -21.02
N THR A 479 21.11 11.28 -21.41
CA THR A 479 20.57 10.15 -20.67
C THR A 479 21.25 8.84 -21.06
N GLY A 480 21.47 7.98 -20.07
CA GLY A 480 22.06 6.65 -20.24
C GLY A 480 21.06 5.60 -20.68
N GLU A 481 21.40 4.86 -21.74
CA GLU A 481 20.63 3.71 -22.19
C GLU A 481 21.19 2.40 -21.64
N PHE A 482 20.35 1.72 -20.85
CA PHE A 482 20.63 0.41 -20.27
C PHE A 482 19.78 -0.64 -20.99
N THR A 483 20.43 -1.67 -21.53
CA THR A 483 19.73 -2.76 -22.23
C THR A 483 19.05 -3.75 -21.28
N LYS A 484 19.42 -3.71 -20.00
CA LYS A 484 18.87 -4.59 -18.95
C LYS A 484 18.50 -3.76 -17.73
N SER A 485 17.26 -3.87 -17.28
CA SER A 485 16.76 -3.18 -16.07
C SER A 485 17.60 -3.48 -14.83
N LYS A 486 18.00 -4.75 -14.63
CA LYS A 486 18.88 -5.17 -13.52
C LYS A 486 20.26 -4.50 -13.51
N SER A 487 20.74 -3.98 -14.65
CA SER A 487 22.00 -3.22 -14.68
C SER A 487 21.84 -1.81 -14.13
N LEU A 488 20.71 -1.17 -14.41
CA LEU A 488 20.36 0.12 -13.83
C LEU A 488 20.13 -0.02 -12.33
N GLU A 489 19.44 -1.09 -11.91
CA GLU A 489 19.26 -1.44 -10.50
C GLU A 489 20.59 -1.68 -9.79
N LEU A 490 21.51 -2.46 -10.41
CA LEU A 490 22.85 -2.69 -9.87
C LEU A 490 23.60 -1.38 -9.65
N LEU A 491 23.49 -0.45 -10.59
CA LEU A 491 24.16 0.84 -10.50
C LEU A 491 23.56 1.70 -9.39
N ALA A 492 22.24 1.78 -9.29
CA ALA A 492 21.54 2.48 -8.20
C ALA A 492 21.89 1.88 -6.83
N TRP A 493 21.92 0.55 -6.73
CA TRP A 493 22.35 -0.15 -5.51
C TRP A 493 23.81 0.16 -5.19
N ALA A 494 24.73 0.02 -6.14
CA ALA A 494 26.15 0.26 -5.91
C ALA A 494 26.45 1.73 -5.51
N ALA A 495 25.75 2.68 -6.11
CA ALA A 495 25.89 4.10 -5.80
C ALA A 495 25.37 4.45 -4.41
N THR A 496 24.29 3.80 -3.94
CA THR A 496 23.72 4.00 -2.60
C THR A 496 24.39 3.16 -1.51
N HIS A 497 25.27 2.22 -1.88
CA HIS A 497 25.95 1.28 -0.99
C HIS A 497 27.47 1.41 -1.06
N ARG A 498 27.99 2.59 -1.41
CA ARG A 498 29.40 2.82 -1.79
C ARG A 498 30.42 2.22 -0.81
N ASP A 499 30.18 2.34 0.49
CA ASP A 499 31.11 1.85 1.54
C ASP A 499 31.05 0.34 1.80
N ARG A 500 29.96 -0.31 1.39
CA ARG A 500 29.67 -1.73 1.67
C ARG A 500 29.33 -2.54 0.42
N SER A 501 29.64 -2.00 -0.76
CA SER A 501 29.26 -2.60 -2.03
C SER A 501 30.03 -3.90 -2.28
N THR A 502 29.37 -5.02 -2.05
CA THR A 502 29.89 -6.36 -2.31
C THR A 502 29.07 -7.08 -3.36
N ARG A 503 29.72 -7.99 -4.10
CA ARG A 503 29.09 -8.86 -5.08
C ARG A 503 27.99 -9.74 -4.48
N GLN A 504 28.17 -10.17 -3.23
CA GLN A 504 27.15 -10.96 -2.54
C GLN A 504 25.98 -10.08 -2.12
N GLY A 505 26.25 -8.91 -1.52
CA GLY A 505 25.20 -7.95 -1.17
C GLY A 505 24.36 -7.54 -2.37
N ALA A 506 24.99 -7.28 -3.52
CA ALA A 506 24.28 -6.98 -4.76
C ALA A 506 23.41 -8.15 -5.21
N ARG A 507 23.89 -9.39 -5.12
CA ARG A 507 23.09 -10.57 -5.49
C ARG A 507 21.85 -10.69 -4.61
N THR A 508 22.04 -10.59 -3.30
CA THR A 508 20.95 -10.66 -2.31
C THR A 508 19.93 -9.53 -2.47
N ALA A 509 20.38 -8.33 -2.89
CA ALA A 509 19.49 -7.18 -3.08
C ALA A 509 18.70 -7.24 -4.40
N LEU A 510 19.32 -7.72 -5.47
CA LEU A 510 18.75 -7.67 -6.83
C LEU A 510 17.95 -8.92 -7.21
N TRP A 511 18.18 -10.07 -6.58
CA TRP A 511 17.51 -11.31 -6.95
C TRP A 511 16.94 -12.03 -5.73
N ASP A 512 15.77 -12.64 -5.95
CA ASP A 512 15.09 -13.45 -4.94
C ASP A 512 15.65 -14.87 -4.84
N VAL A 513 16.25 -15.34 -5.94
CA VAL A 513 16.90 -16.64 -6.03
C VAL A 513 18.37 -16.47 -6.34
N ASP A 514 19.18 -17.42 -5.89
CA ASP A 514 20.59 -17.43 -6.22
C ASP A 514 20.79 -17.49 -7.74
N VAL A 515 21.53 -16.53 -8.26
CA VAL A 515 21.87 -16.45 -9.68
C VAL A 515 23.27 -16.99 -9.93
N ARG A 516 23.40 -17.73 -11.04
CA ARG A 516 24.68 -18.20 -11.54
C ARG A 516 25.63 -17.02 -11.76
N ASP A 517 26.92 -17.23 -11.50
CA ASP A 517 27.97 -16.22 -11.65
C ASP A 517 28.01 -15.57 -13.03
N ALA A 518 27.76 -16.34 -14.09
CA ALA A 518 27.71 -15.85 -15.46
C ALA A 518 26.60 -14.79 -15.66
N THR A 519 25.42 -15.00 -15.06
CA THR A 519 24.30 -14.05 -15.14
C THR A 519 24.67 -12.74 -14.47
N PHE A 520 25.23 -12.82 -13.26
CA PHE A 520 25.69 -11.64 -12.52
C PHE A 520 26.81 -10.90 -13.28
N ALA A 521 27.81 -11.61 -13.79
CA ALA A 521 28.90 -11.03 -14.57
C ALA A 521 28.42 -10.33 -15.84
N ASN A 522 27.36 -10.84 -16.48
CA ASN A 522 26.72 -10.21 -17.64
C ASN A 522 26.05 -8.88 -17.27
N ILE A 523 25.38 -8.78 -16.12
CA ILE A 523 24.79 -7.52 -15.64
C ILE A 523 25.89 -6.50 -15.33
N VAL A 524 26.93 -6.88 -14.58
CA VAL A 524 28.06 -5.99 -14.26
C VAL A 524 28.75 -5.50 -15.54
N SER A 525 28.94 -6.37 -16.53
CA SER A 525 29.57 -6.02 -17.80
C SER A 525 28.70 -5.08 -18.64
N GLU A 526 27.38 -5.25 -18.60
CA GLU A 526 26.44 -4.36 -19.29
C GLU A 526 26.42 -2.98 -18.63
N ALA A 527 26.34 -2.89 -17.30
CA ALA A 527 26.42 -1.63 -16.56
C ALA A 527 27.70 -0.84 -16.89
N ARG A 528 28.87 -1.51 -16.91
CA ARG A 528 30.14 -0.90 -17.34
C ARG A 528 30.09 -0.33 -18.74
N ARG A 529 29.55 -1.10 -19.69
CA ARG A 529 29.45 -0.68 -21.09
C ARG A 529 28.47 0.47 -21.25
N ALA A 530 27.35 0.47 -20.53
CA ALA A 530 26.37 1.56 -20.54
C ALA A 530 27.02 2.87 -20.09
N LEU A 531 27.70 2.87 -18.94
CA LEU A 531 28.43 4.04 -18.45
C LEU A 531 29.51 4.51 -19.42
N ALA A 532 30.30 3.59 -19.99
CA ALA A 532 31.36 3.93 -20.93
C ALA A 532 30.83 4.47 -22.29
N ARG A 533 29.61 4.07 -22.71
CA ARG A 533 28.94 4.64 -23.88
C ARG A 533 28.51 6.08 -23.64
N MET A 534 28.05 6.40 -22.44
CA MET A 534 27.65 7.76 -22.07
C MET A 534 28.87 8.67 -21.98
N ARG A 535 29.85 8.27 -21.18
CA ARG A 535 31.06 9.05 -20.95
C ARG A 535 32.23 8.12 -20.71
N GLN A 536 33.33 8.34 -21.43
CA GLN A 536 34.52 7.54 -21.21
C GLN A 536 35.17 7.94 -19.87
N PRO A 537 35.57 6.98 -19.03
CA PRO A 537 36.37 7.28 -17.85
C PRO A 537 37.74 7.83 -18.28
N ALA A 538 38.37 8.61 -17.41
CA ALA A 538 39.73 9.09 -17.64
C ALA A 538 40.72 7.90 -17.80
N ASP A 539 41.83 8.12 -18.49
CA ASP A 539 42.84 7.07 -18.74
C ASP A 539 43.29 6.42 -17.42
N GLY A 540 43.14 5.10 -17.33
CA GLY A 540 43.47 4.33 -16.12
C GLY A 540 42.34 4.22 -15.08
N HIS A 541 41.20 4.87 -15.30
CA HIS A 541 40.01 4.75 -14.45
C HIS A 541 38.98 3.80 -15.07
N GLU A 542 38.20 3.14 -14.22
CA GLU A 542 37.06 2.32 -14.61
C GLU A 542 35.85 2.70 -13.76
N TRP A 543 34.71 2.98 -14.40
CA TRP A 543 33.50 3.36 -13.66
C TRP A 543 33.08 2.32 -12.62
N LEU A 544 33.22 1.04 -12.94
CA LEU A 544 33.05 -0.07 -12.01
C LEU A 544 34.31 -0.94 -12.07
N ALA A 545 35.13 -0.92 -11.03
CA ALA A 545 36.44 -1.57 -11.05
C ALA A 545 36.34 -3.09 -11.25
N ARG A 546 37.23 -3.64 -12.08
CA ARG A 546 37.45 -5.09 -12.20
C ARG A 546 38.27 -5.61 -11.02
N THR A 547 37.59 -5.92 -9.93
CA THR A 547 38.23 -6.49 -8.74
C THR A 547 38.26 -8.02 -8.80
N MET A 548 39.35 -8.61 -8.28
CA MET A 548 39.49 -10.06 -8.03
C MET A 548 38.94 -10.46 -6.66
N ASN A 549 38.40 -9.52 -5.89
CA ASN A 549 37.80 -9.75 -4.58
C ASN A 549 36.27 -9.57 -4.66
N ALA A 550 35.61 -9.67 -3.50
CA ALA A 550 34.17 -9.54 -3.39
C ALA A 550 33.66 -8.10 -3.57
N THR A 551 34.50 -7.07 -3.68
CA THR A 551 34.03 -5.68 -3.69
C THR A 551 33.57 -5.23 -5.08
N LEU A 552 32.50 -4.44 -5.12
CA LEU A 552 31.99 -3.77 -6.30
C LEU A 552 32.31 -2.27 -6.18
N ARG A 553 33.56 -1.89 -6.44
CA ARG A 553 33.97 -0.49 -6.30
C ARG A 553 33.47 0.34 -7.48
N LEU A 554 32.57 1.28 -7.19
CA LEU A 554 32.12 2.32 -8.10
C LEU A 554 33.08 3.54 -8.01
N ASP A 555 33.41 4.14 -9.14
CA ASP A 555 34.23 5.36 -9.19
C ASP A 555 33.54 6.53 -8.47
N GLU A 556 34.31 7.43 -7.86
CA GLU A 556 33.78 8.56 -7.07
C GLU A 556 33.02 9.58 -7.93
N ARG A 557 33.34 9.67 -9.22
CA ARG A 557 32.65 10.57 -10.15
C ARG A 557 31.30 10.06 -10.63
N VAL A 558 30.89 8.86 -10.21
CA VAL A 558 29.55 8.31 -10.43
C VAL A 558 28.73 8.48 -9.15
N THR A 559 28.10 9.64 -8.98
CA THR A 559 27.38 10.00 -7.73
C THR A 559 25.87 9.86 -7.89
N THR A 560 25.12 9.99 -6.80
CA THR A 560 23.66 10.11 -6.82
C THR A 560 23.21 11.57 -6.71
N ASP A 561 22.03 11.89 -7.25
CA ASP A 561 21.38 13.18 -6.98
C ASP A 561 21.12 13.40 -5.47
N ALA A 562 20.85 12.34 -4.71
CA ALA A 562 20.76 12.38 -3.25
C ALA A 562 22.08 12.83 -2.59
N GLU A 563 23.23 12.29 -3.01
CA GLU A 563 24.55 12.74 -2.51
C GLU A 563 24.81 14.22 -2.85
N VAL A 564 24.45 14.66 -4.06
CA VAL A 564 24.58 16.07 -4.48
C VAL A 564 23.69 17.00 -3.65
N ILE A 565 22.46 16.58 -3.34
CA ILE A 565 21.54 17.33 -2.47
C ILE A 565 22.10 17.40 -1.05
N ALA A 566 22.61 16.30 -0.52
CA ALA A 566 23.23 16.23 0.81
C ALA A 566 24.42 17.18 0.94
N ALA A 567 25.36 17.16 -0.03
CA ALA A 567 26.50 18.06 -0.08
C ALA A 567 26.07 19.53 -0.19
N SER A 568 25.07 19.81 -1.03
CA SER A 568 24.52 21.16 -1.18
C SER A 568 23.91 21.68 0.12
N LEU A 569 23.21 20.83 0.87
CA LEU A 569 22.60 21.18 2.14
C LEU A 569 23.66 21.47 3.23
N ARG A 570 24.75 20.68 3.29
CA ARG A 570 25.88 20.94 4.19
C ARG A 570 26.56 22.27 3.87
N ARG A 571 26.94 22.46 2.61
CA ARG A 571 27.59 23.69 2.13
C ARG A 571 26.75 24.94 2.37
N ALA A 572 25.44 24.90 2.13
CA ALA A 572 24.54 26.04 2.32
C ALA A 572 24.50 26.54 3.77
N ARG A 573 24.86 25.71 4.76
CA ARG A 573 24.95 26.12 6.17
C ARG A 573 26.13 27.05 6.44
N ARG A 574 27.22 26.89 5.67
CA ARG A 574 28.45 27.69 5.78
C ARG A 574 28.42 28.95 4.91
N GLN A 575 27.46 29.05 4.00
CA GLN A 575 27.34 30.14 3.05
C GLN A 575 26.49 31.30 3.58
N GLU A 576 26.80 32.50 3.09
CA GLU A 576 25.93 33.68 3.26
C GLU A 576 24.57 33.46 2.59
N ALA A 577 23.55 34.21 3.04
CA ALA A 577 22.15 33.96 2.68
C ALA A 577 21.90 33.85 1.16
N ALA A 578 22.43 34.78 0.36
CA ALA A 578 22.21 34.78 -1.09
C ALA A 578 22.88 33.59 -1.80
N ALA A 579 24.12 33.26 -1.43
CA ALA A 579 24.84 32.11 -1.97
C ALA A 579 24.16 30.78 -1.56
N ALA A 580 23.75 30.67 -0.29
CA ALA A 580 23.03 29.51 0.22
C ALA A 580 21.71 29.29 -0.53
N VAL A 581 20.94 30.35 -0.80
CA VAL A 581 19.70 30.25 -1.60
C VAL A 581 19.99 29.73 -3.00
N ALA A 582 21.05 30.22 -3.66
CA ALA A 582 21.42 29.75 -5.00
C ALA A 582 21.83 28.26 -5.00
N THR A 583 22.66 27.85 -4.04
CA THR A 583 23.07 26.45 -3.86
C THR A 583 21.88 25.53 -3.59
N LEU A 584 21.02 25.87 -2.63
CA LEU A 584 19.84 25.07 -2.30
C LEU A 584 18.84 25.02 -3.45
N ARG A 585 18.65 26.12 -4.19
CA ARG A 585 17.75 26.15 -5.36
C ARG A 585 18.23 25.19 -6.44
N SER A 586 19.53 25.06 -6.66
CA SER A 586 20.08 24.06 -7.60
C SER A 586 19.87 22.63 -7.10
N ALA A 587 20.03 22.38 -5.80
CA ALA A 587 19.76 21.07 -5.21
C ALA A 587 18.29 20.67 -5.28
N VAL A 588 17.37 21.58 -4.95
CA VAL A 588 15.92 21.32 -4.98
C VAL A 588 15.42 21.02 -6.41
N LYS A 589 16.09 21.52 -7.46
CA LYS A 589 15.76 21.15 -8.86
C LYS A 589 16.03 19.68 -9.17
N LEU A 590 16.89 19.00 -8.42
CA LEU A 590 17.18 17.58 -8.61
C LEU A 590 16.06 16.69 -8.06
N ILE A 591 15.19 17.23 -7.19
CA ILE A 591 14.04 16.53 -6.64
C ILE A 591 12.94 16.49 -7.72
N ARG A 592 12.73 15.31 -8.30
CA ARG A 592 11.76 15.09 -9.40
C ARG A 592 10.48 14.41 -8.92
N GLY A 593 10.53 13.65 -7.83
CA GLY A 593 9.39 12.97 -7.22
C GLY A 593 9.82 12.08 -6.06
N VAL A 594 8.95 11.14 -5.68
CA VAL A 594 9.25 10.12 -4.66
C VAL A 594 10.54 9.38 -5.04
N PRO A 595 11.48 9.16 -4.09
CA PRO A 595 12.69 8.40 -4.38
C PRO A 595 12.37 7.00 -4.93
N PHE A 596 13.11 6.55 -5.95
CA PHE A 596 12.90 5.27 -6.63
C PHE A 596 11.49 5.06 -7.21
N ALA A 597 10.80 6.14 -7.60
CA ALA A 597 9.47 6.05 -8.20
C ALA A 597 9.43 5.07 -9.38
N ASP A 598 8.31 4.35 -9.47
CA ASP A 598 7.99 3.36 -10.51
C ASP A 598 9.02 2.22 -10.66
N THR A 599 9.74 1.88 -9.58
CA THR A 599 10.64 0.71 -9.56
C THR A 599 10.06 -0.45 -8.73
N ALA A 600 10.44 -1.67 -9.09
CA ALA A 600 10.15 -2.89 -8.34
C ALA A 600 11.34 -3.31 -7.46
N TYR A 601 12.17 -2.36 -7.01
CA TYR A 601 13.35 -2.67 -6.21
C TYR A 601 12.91 -3.03 -4.79
N LEU A 602 13.30 -4.19 -4.29
CA LEU A 602 12.85 -4.69 -2.98
C LEU A 602 13.65 -4.10 -1.80
N TRP A 603 14.82 -3.54 -2.09
CA TRP A 603 15.79 -3.08 -1.10
C TRP A 603 15.64 -1.63 -0.61
N PRO A 604 15.17 -0.64 -1.38
CA PRO A 604 15.18 0.75 -0.95
C PRO A 604 14.34 1.00 0.31
N ASP A 605 13.12 0.47 0.33
CA ASP A 605 12.20 0.62 1.46
C ASP A 605 12.60 -0.24 2.65
N ALA A 606 12.94 -1.51 2.40
CA ALA A 606 13.36 -2.44 3.45
C ALA A 606 14.60 -1.94 4.20
N GLU A 607 15.59 -1.38 3.49
CA GLU A 607 16.80 -0.82 4.10
C GLU A 607 16.59 0.60 4.67
N GLY A 608 15.42 1.21 4.48
CA GLY A 608 15.09 2.55 4.95
C GLY A 608 15.70 3.69 4.11
N ILE A 609 16.27 3.38 2.95
CA ILE A 609 16.93 4.35 2.06
C ILE A 609 15.90 5.33 1.48
N THR A 610 14.72 4.85 1.07
CA THR A 610 13.63 5.73 0.61
C THR A 610 13.27 6.76 1.68
N SER A 611 13.05 6.32 2.92
CA SER A 611 12.72 7.21 4.05
C SER A 611 13.83 8.23 4.33
N GLN A 612 15.11 7.82 4.27
CA GLN A 612 16.25 8.74 4.42
C GLN A 612 16.28 9.80 3.32
N MET A 613 16.00 9.42 2.08
CA MET A 613 15.95 10.35 0.95
C MET A 613 14.73 11.28 1.01
N VAL A 614 13.58 10.80 1.51
CA VAL A 614 12.40 11.63 1.78
C VAL A 614 12.74 12.72 2.79
N VAL A 615 13.37 12.35 3.92
CA VAL A 615 13.83 13.32 4.92
C VAL A 615 14.81 14.31 4.28
N LEU A 616 15.82 13.84 3.54
CA LEU A 616 16.77 14.74 2.87
C LEU A 616 16.08 15.75 1.94
N ALA A 617 15.10 15.30 1.14
CA ALA A 617 14.34 16.17 0.25
C ALA A 617 13.56 17.23 1.02
N THR A 618 12.78 16.81 2.02
CA THR A 618 11.94 17.73 2.79
C THR A 618 12.80 18.69 3.61
N SER A 619 13.94 18.22 4.12
CA SER A 619 14.97 19.04 4.76
C SER A 619 15.51 20.14 3.85
N CYS A 620 15.92 19.78 2.63
CA CYS A 620 16.48 20.72 1.67
C CYS A 620 15.44 21.75 1.21
N CYS A 621 14.22 21.29 0.92
CA CYS A 621 13.09 22.15 0.54
C CYS A 621 12.69 23.09 1.68
N GLY A 622 12.61 22.61 2.92
CA GLY A 622 12.27 23.40 4.10
C GLY A 622 13.34 24.45 4.43
N GLU A 623 14.63 24.09 4.34
CA GLU A 623 15.73 25.05 4.51
C GLU A 623 15.69 26.16 3.46
N LEU A 624 15.47 25.82 2.18
CA LEU A 624 15.30 26.82 1.12
C LEU A 624 14.08 27.69 1.39
N ALA A 625 12.92 27.08 1.69
CA ALA A 625 11.68 27.79 1.94
C ALA A 625 11.77 28.77 3.12
N ARG A 626 12.43 28.39 4.23
CA ARG A 626 12.67 29.30 5.37
C ARG A 626 13.49 30.53 4.96
N ARG A 627 14.58 30.33 4.22
CA ARG A 627 15.42 31.45 3.74
C ARG A 627 14.67 32.37 2.77
N LEU A 628 13.85 31.79 1.91
CA LEU A 628 13.01 32.55 0.98
C LEU A 628 11.89 33.31 1.70
N LEU A 629 11.32 32.73 2.76
CA LEU A 629 10.38 33.42 3.64
C LEU A 629 11.02 34.63 4.31
N ASP A 630 12.25 34.51 4.81
CA ASP A 630 12.99 35.61 5.43
C ASP A 630 13.34 36.72 4.43
N ALA A 631 13.53 36.36 3.15
CA ALA A 631 13.77 37.28 2.05
C ALA A 631 12.47 37.82 1.40
N ASP A 632 11.29 37.44 1.90
CA ASP A 632 9.97 37.77 1.33
C ASP A 632 9.75 37.28 -0.12
N ASP A 633 10.54 36.30 -0.59
CA ASP A 633 10.35 35.60 -1.87
C ASP A 633 9.32 34.48 -1.72
N HIS A 634 8.04 34.86 -1.73
CA HIS A 634 6.94 33.91 -1.61
C HIS A 634 6.79 32.98 -2.81
N GLU A 635 7.08 33.45 -4.03
CA GLU A 635 6.98 32.63 -5.24
C GLU A 635 8.00 31.48 -5.18
N GLY A 636 9.25 31.82 -4.84
CA GLY A 636 10.28 30.83 -4.62
C GLY A 636 9.95 29.85 -3.48
N LEU A 637 9.31 30.33 -2.40
CA LEU A 637 8.86 29.49 -1.29
C LEU A 637 7.81 28.46 -1.75
N PHE A 638 6.79 28.88 -2.50
CA PHE A 638 5.76 27.97 -3.01
C PHE A 638 6.33 26.94 -3.98
N TRP A 639 7.30 27.34 -4.81
CA TRP A 639 8.02 26.42 -5.68
C TRP A 639 8.83 25.39 -4.88
N ALA A 640 9.59 25.83 -3.87
CA ALA A 640 10.44 24.97 -3.04
C ALA A 640 9.62 23.97 -2.23
N THR A 641 8.60 24.47 -1.51
CA THR A 641 7.66 23.61 -0.76
C THR A 641 6.89 22.68 -1.68
N GLY A 642 6.53 23.13 -2.88
CA GLY A 642 5.90 22.29 -3.90
C GLY A 642 6.76 21.10 -4.32
N GLN A 643 8.09 21.24 -4.44
CA GLN A 643 8.96 20.09 -4.72
C GLN A 643 8.99 19.10 -3.54
N GLY A 644 9.07 19.58 -2.30
CA GLY A 644 9.01 18.71 -1.12
C GLY A 644 7.68 17.97 -1.00
N LEU A 645 6.56 18.62 -1.31
CA LEU A 645 5.23 18.02 -1.26
C LEU A 645 4.96 17.02 -2.40
N LYS A 646 5.75 17.04 -3.49
CA LYS A 646 5.74 15.93 -4.48
C LYS A 646 6.37 14.65 -3.93
N VAL A 647 7.33 14.80 -3.01
CA VAL A 647 8.01 13.68 -2.37
C VAL A 647 7.16 13.13 -1.23
N LEU A 648 6.64 14.03 -0.38
CA LEU A 648 5.81 13.67 0.75
C LEU A 648 4.60 14.61 0.84
N PRO A 649 3.46 14.24 0.22
CA PRO A 649 2.21 14.96 0.38
C PRO A 649 1.83 15.06 1.86
N GLY A 650 1.34 16.22 2.29
CA GLY A 650 0.90 16.43 3.68
C GLY A 650 2.03 16.63 4.71
N HIS A 651 3.27 16.86 4.29
CA HIS A 651 4.35 17.19 5.23
C HIS A 651 4.05 18.48 6.00
N GLU A 652 3.97 18.36 7.33
CA GLU A 652 3.39 19.39 8.19
C GLU A 652 4.21 20.68 8.20
N GLU A 653 5.54 20.60 8.36
CA GLU A 653 6.38 21.82 8.35
C GLU A 653 6.30 22.60 7.02
N LEU A 654 6.26 21.90 5.88
CA LEU A 654 6.17 22.53 4.56
C LEU A 654 4.81 23.22 4.36
N ILE A 655 3.72 22.58 4.79
CA ILE A 655 2.37 23.17 4.80
C ILE A 655 2.34 24.40 5.72
N GLY A 656 2.94 24.30 6.91
CA GLY A 656 3.04 25.42 7.86
C GLY A 656 3.81 26.62 7.27
N LEU A 657 4.87 26.39 6.51
CA LEU A 657 5.60 27.46 5.80
C LEU A 657 4.74 28.15 4.73
N ARG A 658 3.94 27.39 3.99
CA ARG A 658 2.99 27.93 2.99
C ARG A 658 1.90 28.76 3.65
N MET A 659 1.32 28.27 4.75
CA MET A 659 0.34 29.02 5.55
C MET A 659 0.92 30.32 6.11
N ARG A 660 2.14 30.30 6.65
CA ARG A 660 2.83 31.51 7.12
C ARG A 660 3.05 32.53 6.00
N ALA A 661 3.38 32.07 4.78
CA ALA A 661 3.53 32.94 3.62
C ALA A 661 2.22 33.64 3.25
N HIS A 662 1.09 32.92 3.23
CA HIS A 662 -0.24 33.52 3.02
C HIS A 662 -0.63 34.48 4.16
N ALA A 663 -0.37 34.09 5.42
CA ALA A 663 -0.67 34.91 6.59
C ALA A 663 0.09 36.25 6.59
N ARG A 664 1.37 36.27 6.18
CA ARG A 664 2.15 37.52 6.02
C ARG A 664 1.53 38.48 4.99
N LYS A 665 0.85 37.95 3.97
CA LYS A 665 0.10 38.74 2.98
C LYS A 665 -1.31 39.12 3.44
N GLY A 666 -1.78 38.63 4.59
CA GLY A 666 -3.16 38.78 5.05
C GLY A 666 -4.19 37.92 4.29
N ASP A 667 -3.73 36.94 3.51
CA ASP A 667 -4.58 36.08 2.67
C ASP A 667 -5.15 34.90 3.48
N ARG A 668 -6.29 35.12 4.14
CA ARG A 668 -6.98 34.09 4.93
C ARG A 668 -7.55 32.95 4.08
N SER A 669 -7.95 33.25 2.84
CA SER A 669 -8.43 32.23 1.89
C SER A 669 -7.33 31.25 1.53
N GLY A 670 -6.12 31.75 1.25
CA GLY A 670 -4.97 30.90 0.97
C GLY A 670 -4.60 29.99 2.15
N VAL A 671 -4.59 30.52 3.38
CA VAL A 671 -4.37 29.69 4.58
C VAL A 671 -5.39 28.56 4.68
N ARG A 672 -6.68 28.86 4.47
CA ARG A 672 -7.74 27.85 4.49
C ARG A 672 -7.57 26.79 3.40
N GLN A 673 -7.20 27.19 2.18
CA GLN A 673 -6.98 26.26 1.08
C GLN A 673 -5.83 25.30 1.35
N GLU A 674 -4.74 25.79 1.97
CA GLU A 674 -3.62 24.93 2.39
C GLU A 674 -4.07 23.93 3.47
N TRP A 675 -4.91 24.36 4.42
CA TRP A 675 -5.49 23.49 5.46
C TRP A 675 -6.38 22.40 4.86
N GLU A 676 -7.36 22.76 4.03
CA GLU A 676 -8.28 21.82 3.38
C GLU A 676 -7.52 20.85 2.44
N THR A 677 -6.38 21.25 1.91
CA THR A 677 -5.51 20.36 1.12
C THR A 677 -4.77 19.37 2.00
N TYR A 678 -4.23 19.81 3.13
CA TYR A 678 -3.62 18.94 4.13
C TYR A 678 -4.62 17.94 4.70
N GLU A 679 -5.80 18.40 5.12
CA GLU A 679 -6.87 17.56 5.67
C GLU A 679 -7.29 16.45 4.69
N ARG A 680 -7.49 16.78 3.40
CA ARG A 680 -7.79 15.79 2.36
C ARG A 680 -6.70 14.74 2.19
N VAL A 681 -5.43 15.11 2.36
CA VAL A 681 -4.31 14.16 2.26
C VAL A 681 -4.28 13.24 3.48
N VAL A 682 -4.47 13.78 4.68
CA VAL A 682 -4.47 12.98 5.92
C VAL A 682 -5.68 12.05 5.98
N LEU A 683 -6.85 12.48 5.53
CA LEU A 683 -8.07 11.64 5.48
C LEU A 683 -8.05 10.59 4.37
N ALA A 684 -7.19 10.74 3.37
CA ALA A 684 -7.05 9.76 2.29
C ALA A 684 -6.12 8.59 2.64
N ASP A 685 -5.33 8.70 3.72
CA ASP A 685 -4.49 7.61 4.18
C ASP A 685 -5.34 6.57 4.95
N PRO A 686 -5.30 5.28 4.56
CA PRO A 686 -5.97 4.22 5.31
C PRO A 686 -5.45 4.13 6.76
N TRP A 687 -6.31 3.79 7.72
CA TRP A 687 -6.04 3.76 9.17
C TRP A 687 -5.59 5.09 9.77
N SER A 688 -5.84 6.20 9.07
CA SER A 688 -5.69 7.54 9.64
C SER A 688 -6.75 7.76 10.72
N ASP A 689 -6.34 8.26 11.88
CA ASP A 689 -7.27 8.71 12.92
C ASP A 689 -7.91 10.07 12.57
N GLY A 690 -7.53 10.65 11.42
CA GLY A 690 -8.07 11.92 10.93
C GLY A 690 -7.71 13.12 11.81
N GLU A 691 -6.89 12.93 12.86
CA GLU A 691 -6.50 14.01 13.74
C GLU A 691 -5.43 14.87 13.07
N PRO A 692 -5.72 16.15 12.78
CA PRO A 692 -4.73 17.04 12.21
C PRO A 692 -3.61 17.34 13.21
N ALA A 693 -2.43 17.63 12.69
CA ALA A 693 -1.26 17.94 13.51
C ALA A 693 -1.50 19.14 14.44
N PRO A 694 -1.16 19.05 15.74
CA PRO A 694 -1.23 20.18 16.66
C PRO A 694 -0.34 21.38 16.28
N CYS A 695 0.63 21.16 15.38
CA CYS A 695 1.63 22.16 15.00
C CYS A 695 1.16 23.12 13.87
N LEU A 696 0.09 22.77 13.16
CA LEU A 696 -0.57 23.57 12.12
C LEU A 696 -1.74 24.35 12.72
#